data_AF-A0A5N6GKW4-F1
#
_entry.id   AF-A0A5N6GKW4-F1
#
_cell.length_a   1.000
_cell.length_b   1.000
_cell.length_c   1.000
_cell.angle_alpha   90.00
_cell.angle_beta   90.00
_cell.angle_gamma   90.00
#
_symmetry.space_group_name_H-M   'P 1'
#
loop_
_entity.id
_entity.type
_entity.pdbx_description
1 polymer ?
#
loop_
_entity_poly.entity_id
_entity_poly.type
_entity_poly.pdbx_seq_one_letter_code
_entity_poly.pdbx_strand_id
1 'polypeptide(L)'
;MMTVTVKSTSNGHRSAEAPLDHDFHNAWGTIYSNSGFINDDRARQVWEDYTVNPARVEQQYHVLLNEYTDRFQSFFKGYWPITFHAHVSDVLIPTTIASLILNTASTCPLVVEDPALSPLLKDDPEPEKVHQFVRGLLGWTDIHIKSPKLAIVDGIYGCAYGPLAHSSDEWEYQIIGSGPESIHIGRSDFSSEATLLNKLIEAKKEGCVAVVSDLVNASDGSVFPPESFRLLRSCCNQARICLLVDEAMTAIRCGAPLVSQRPEYFEDGSLQPDMIAFGKGTGISGVAINFNGLMMRHLAFHKQELIRQSIRFWRSMVTRPIAIPVLIEALGILNLAKAEDWPARSEQIGRAFREFILRYAGDDGHGKEIVRGLGAFIAVDREISKKFNVMAAFRRRSAWARWIPKLNSAAAVDSQAIERGASVTIKRWTDEDIISSILDSDIVTFLWAEDYIQHPLEFGEFLVTAKKAIETVGHGANRPRVLNHIDLVQWNMDKKYLLDMHHAGFNIPTTEIFDAEQFTCTSALHQRLQEFQSSGPIVLKPSVSASSNSTRLIPDISALSADDAAYLELCVKGRLGSSLVVQKFESAIATGEYSFVFVGEQLSHVALKTPKNGEFRCQPQFGGENNCIPIEQIGETTLSTVNSIFDTLKDRFGNGSTGVMGYVRIDGLVAEERAFVLMEIEAIEPELYLEMGGLEDMLSLLLK
;
A
#
# COMPACT_ATOMS: atom_id res chain seq x y z
N MET A 1 -23.24 6.90 -2.49
CA MET A 1 -22.98 5.69 -1.67
C MET A 1 -23.04 6.02 -0.17
N MET A 2 -23.39 5.08 0.71
CA MET A 2 -23.68 5.29 2.14
C MET A 2 -23.14 4.09 2.93
N THR A 3 -22.60 4.33 4.12
CA THR A 3 -21.92 3.30 4.90
C THR A 3 -22.75 2.85 6.10
N VAL A 4 -22.78 1.55 6.31
CA VAL A 4 -23.73 0.81 7.14
C VAL A 4 -22.95 -0.26 7.94
N THR A 5 -23.02 -0.24 9.28
CA THR A 5 -22.22 -1.08 10.21
C THR A 5 -23.10 -1.97 11.09
N VAL A 6 -22.88 -3.29 11.22
CA VAL A 6 -23.72 -4.21 12.04
C VAL A 6 -22.91 -5.01 13.08
N LYS A 7 -23.45 -5.16 14.31
CA LYS A 7 -22.95 -6.08 15.37
C LYS A 7 -23.64 -7.44 15.27
N SER A 8 -22.83 -8.49 15.27
CA SER A 8 -23.28 -9.88 15.29
C SER A 8 -24.03 -10.23 16.58
N THR A 9 -25.33 -10.54 16.49
CA THR A 9 -26.02 -11.34 17.51
C THR A 9 -25.95 -12.82 17.17
N SER A 10 -25.63 -13.61 18.19
CA SER A 10 -25.54 -15.07 18.15
C SER A 10 -26.79 -15.75 17.58
N ASN A 11 -26.56 -16.58 16.57
CA ASN A 11 -27.38 -17.68 16.03
C ASN A 11 -27.97 -17.44 14.64
N GLY A 12 -27.38 -18.14 13.66
CA GLY A 12 -27.99 -18.41 12.36
C GLY A 12 -27.09 -17.99 11.21
N HIS A 13 -26.29 -18.93 10.71
CA HIS A 13 -25.45 -18.80 9.53
C HIS A 13 -26.10 -18.02 8.37
N ARG A 14 -25.48 -16.89 8.01
CA ARG A 14 -25.19 -16.43 6.63
C ARG A 14 -24.15 -15.31 6.73
N SER A 15 -22.92 -15.62 6.36
CA SER A 15 -21.79 -14.68 6.35
C SER A 15 -21.99 -13.65 5.25
N ALA A 16 -22.27 -12.40 5.64
CA ALA A 16 -22.13 -11.23 4.79
C ALA A 16 -21.06 -10.30 5.40
N GLU A 17 -19.89 -10.87 5.69
CA GLU A 17 -18.65 -10.11 5.83
C GLU A 17 -18.28 -9.59 4.44
N ALA A 18 -18.05 -8.29 4.26
CA ALA A 18 -16.92 -7.93 3.39
C ALA A 18 -15.68 -8.35 4.18
N PRO A 19 -14.81 -9.19 3.61
CA PRO A 19 -13.80 -9.85 4.40
C PRO A 19 -12.90 -8.74 4.94
N LEU A 20 -12.65 -8.72 6.26
CA LEU A 20 -11.31 -8.38 6.72
C LEU A 20 -10.37 -9.08 5.73
N ASP A 21 -9.27 -8.45 5.30
CA ASP A 21 -8.28 -9.14 4.48
C ASP A 21 -7.57 -10.22 5.31
N HIS A 22 -8.37 -11.22 5.65
CA HIS A 22 -8.16 -12.52 6.19
C HIS A 22 -7.38 -13.35 5.18
N ASP A 23 -7.13 -12.82 3.99
CA ASP A 23 -6.37 -13.46 2.97
C ASP A 23 -4.86 -13.30 3.15
N PHE A 24 -4.38 -14.07 4.11
CA PHE A 24 -2.96 -14.35 4.30
C PHE A 24 -2.39 -15.27 3.20
N HIS A 25 -3.22 -15.66 2.22
CA HIS A 25 -2.82 -16.32 0.99
C HIS A 25 -2.57 -15.35 -0.17
N ASN A 26 -3.37 -14.29 -0.36
CA ASN A 26 -3.21 -13.29 -1.44
C ASN A 26 -1.96 -12.41 -1.29
N ALA A 27 -1.35 -12.38 -0.10
CA ALA A 27 0.00 -11.82 0.07
C ALA A 27 1.10 -12.70 -0.58
N TRP A 28 0.74 -13.85 -1.13
CA TRP A 28 1.56 -14.61 -2.04
C TRP A 28 1.58 -13.92 -3.40
N GLY A 29 2.67 -13.21 -3.68
CA GLY A 29 3.12 -13.12 -5.05
C GLY A 29 3.43 -11.76 -5.64
N THR A 30 3.04 -10.63 -5.03
CA THR A 30 3.60 -9.31 -5.43
C THR A 30 3.15 -8.11 -4.61
N ILE A 31 2.06 -8.17 -3.84
CA ILE A 31 1.51 -6.92 -3.29
C ILE A 31 1.65 -6.89 -1.77
N TYR A 32 2.80 -6.39 -1.30
CA TYR A 32 2.96 -5.95 0.09
C TYR A 32 2.03 -4.81 0.44
N SER A 33 1.54 -4.09 -0.57
CA SER A 33 0.74 -2.87 -0.45
C SER A 33 -0.06 -2.55 -1.71
N ASN A 34 -1.39 -2.37 -1.61
CA ASN A 34 -2.13 -1.64 -2.65
C ASN A 34 -1.70 -0.16 -2.72
N SER A 35 -1.16 0.39 -1.62
CA SER A 35 -0.83 1.82 -1.45
C SER A 35 0.60 2.21 -1.83
N GLY A 36 1.48 1.24 -2.06
CA GLY A 36 2.90 1.53 -2.19
C GLY A 36 3.23 2.45 -3.37
N PHE A 37 2.51 2.27 -4.47
CA PHE A 37 2.68 3.07 -5.68
C PHE A 37 2.26 4.53 -5.51
N ILE A 38 1.29 4.81 -4.63
CA ILE A 38 0.80 6.17 -4.39
C ILE A 38 1.81 6.94 -3.53
N ASN A 39 2.48 6.24 -2.61
CA ASN A 39 3.34 6.85 -1.59
C ASN A 39 4.82 6.98 -2.00
N ASP A 40 5.29 6.33 -3.08
CA ASP A 40 6.64 6.52 -3.62
C ASP A 40 6.64 7.50 -4.80
N ASP A 41 6.99 8.76 -4.55
CA ASP A 41 7.03 9.82 -5.57
C ASP A 41 7.87 9.45 -6.80
N ARG A 42 8.97 8.71 -6.61
CA ARG A 42 9.85 8.32 -7.71
C ARG A 42 9.19 7.29 -8.62
N ALA A 43 8.68 6.18 -8.11
CA ALA A 43 7.99 5.18 -8.91
C ALA A 43 6.71 5.74 -9.53
N ARG A 44 5.96 6.58 -8.80
CA ARG A 44 4.78 7.28 -9.31
C ARG A 44 5.10 8.16 -10.51
N GLN A 45 6.14 8.99 -10.43
CA GLN A 45 6.56 9.84 -11.53
C GLN A 45 6.98 9.03 -12.78
N VAL A 46 7.70 7.91 -12.59
CA VAL A 46 8.08 7.04 -13.73
C VAL A 46 6.86 6.37 -14.34
N TRP A 47 5.87 6.00 -13.53
CA TRP A 47 4.59 5.47 -14.01
C TRP A 47 3.80 6.51 -14.80
N GLU A 48 3.69 7.74 -14.30
CA GLU A 48 3.07 8.87 -15.00
C GLU A 48 3.75 9.07 -16.36
N ASP A 49 5.09 9.15 -16.39
CA ASP A 49 5.87 9.24 -17.61
C ASP A 49 5.62 8.05 -18.56
N TYR A 50 5.52 6.83 -18.03
CA TYR A 50 5.26 5.62 -18.82
C TYR A 50 3.85 5.64 -19.42
N THR A 51 2.84 6.09 -18.68
CA THR A 51 1.46 6.20 -19.20
C THR A 51 1.34 7.25 -20.30
N VAL A 52 2.12 8.34 -20.24
CA VAL A 52 2.14 9.40 -21.25
C VAL A 52 2.99 9.01 -22.46
N ASN A 53 4.17 8.41 -22.25
CA ASN A 53 5.10 8.04 -23.32
C ASN A 53 5.93 6.79 -22.97
N PRO A 54 5.38 5.58 -23.22
CA PRO A 54 6.06 4.32 -22.92
C PRO A 54 7.44 4.21 -23.59
N ALA A 55 7.54 4.62 -24.85
CA ALA A 55 8.77 4.49 -25.65
C ALA A 55 9.93 5.29 -25.06
N ARG A 56 9.67 6.47 -24.49
CA ARG A 56 10.70 7.29 -23.83
C ARG A 56 11.25 6.58 -22.59
N VAL A 57 10.38 5.99 -21.77
CA VAL A 57 10.80 5.26 -20.56
C VAL A 57 11.54 3.97 -20.93
N GLU A 58 11.09 3.27 -21.97
CA GLU A 58 11.78 2.08 -22.51
C GLU A 58 13.20 2.40 -22.99
N GLN A 59 13.42 3.55 -23.64
CA GLN A 59 14.77 4.02 -24.01
C GLN A 59 15.68 4.23 -22.78
N GLN A 60 15.10 4.44 -21.60
CA GLN A 60 15.79 4.62 -20.32
C GLN A 60 15.86 3.33 -19.49
N TYR A 61 15.51 2.15 -20.04
CA TYR A 61 15.51 0.87 -19.33
C TYR A 61 16.80 0.62 -18.52
N HIS A 62 17.95 0.90 -19.11
CA HIS A 62 19.25 0.70 -18.47
C HIS A 62 19.48 1.65 -17.28
N VAL A 63 18.93 2.86 -17.31
CA VAL A 63 18.99 3.81 -16.20
C VAL A 63 18.15 3.28 -15.04
N LEU A 64 16.89 2.91 -15.33
CA LEU A 64 15.97 2.38 -14.33
C LEU A 64 16.48 1.08 -13.71
N LEU A 65 17.07 0.20 -14.53
CA LEU A 65 17.65 -1.05 -14.04
C LEU A 65 18.88 -0.82 -13.15
N ASN A 66 19.72 0.16 -13.48
CA ASN A 66 20.84 0.54 -12.61
C ASN A 66 20.35 1.14 -11.29
N GLU A 67 19.31 1.99 -11.34
CA GLU A 67 18.66 2.55 -10.15
C GLU A 67 18.13 1.44 -9.24
N TYR A 68 17.39 0.47 -9.79
CA TYR A 68 16.95 -0.72 -9.05
C TYR A 68 18.14 -1.51 -8.46
N THR A 69 19.21 -1.70 -9.22
CA THR A 69 20.40 -2.44 -8.79
C THR A 69 21.05 -1.78 -7.57
N ASP A 70 21.19 -0.46 -7.61
CA ASP A 70 21.80 0.31 -6.52
C ASP A 70 20.90 0.33 -5.28
N ARG A 71 19.57 0.45 -5.46
CA ARG A 71 18.59 0.35 -4.38
C ARG A 71 18.61 -1.03 -3.73
N PHE A 72 18.59 -2.09 -4.52
CA PHE A 72 18.65 -3.48 -4.06
C PHE A 72 19.93 -3.70 -3.23
N GLN A 73 21.09 -3.32 -3.76
CA GLN A 73 22.37 -3.53 -3.07
C GLN A 73 22.47 -2.74 -1.77
N SER A 74 21.96 -1.51 -1.75
CA SER A 74 21.93 -0.68 -0.56
C SER A 74 21.01 -1.28 0.51
N PHE A 75 19.82 -1.75 0.12
CA PHE A 75 18.83 -2.28 1.05
C PHE A 75 19.24 -3.65 1.63
N PHE A 76 19.74 -4.55 0.78
CA PHE A 76 20.20 -5.89 1.19
C PHE A 76 21.69 -5.94 1.58
N LYS A 77 22.33 -4.79 1.84
CA LYS A 77 23.68 -4.70 2.45
C LYS A 77 24.76 -5.53 1.74
N GLY A 78 24.97 -5.29 0.45
CA GLY A 78 26.12 -5.86 -0.29
C GLY A 78 25.80 -6.99 -1.27
N TYR A 79 24.53 -7.43 -1.34
CA TYR A 79 24.07 -8.35 -2.38
C TYR A 79 23.72 -7.59 -3.67
N TRP A 80 24.28 -8.04 -4.79
CA TRP A 80 24.08 -7.46 -6.10
C TRP A 80 23.17 -8.34 -6.95
N PRO A 81 22.04 -7.87 -7.47
CA PRO A 81 21.17 -8.67 -8.32
C PRO A 81 21.84 -8.89 -9.68
N ILE A 82 22.18 -10.14 -9.97
CA ILE A 82 23.02 -10.48 -11.13
C ILE A 82 22.23 -11.10 -12.29
N THR A 83 21.11 -11.76 -12.00
CA THR A 83 20.19 -12.30 -13.00
C THR A 83 18.74 -12.16 -12.57
N PHE A 84 17.85 -12.13 -13.56
CA PHE A 84 16.42 -12.04 -13.41
C PHE A 84 15.73 -13.16 -14.20
N HIS A 85 14.70 -13.73 -13.60
CA HIS A 85 14.00 -14.92 -14.09
C HIS A 85 12.49 -14.73 -14.01
N ALA A 86 11.75 -15.48 -14.82
CA ALA A 86 10.29 -15.43 -14.79
C ALA A 86 9.75 -16.05 -13.50
N HIS A 87 10.39 -17.12 -13.01
CA HIS A 87 10.06 -17.74 -11.74
C HIS A 87 11.33 -18.11 -10.96
N VAL A 88 11.27 -18.07 -9.62
CA VAL A 88 12.42 -18.47 -8.77
C VAL A 88 12.81 -19.94 -8.94
N SER A 89 11.91 -20.79 -9.44
CA SER A 89 12.25 -22.18 -9.80
C SER A 89 13.33 -22.28 -10.86
N ASP A 90 13.39 -21.29 -11.77
CA ASP A 90 14.38 -21.26 -12.86
C ASP A 90 15.79 -20.95 -12.33
N VAL A 91 15.86 -20.38 -11.12
CA VAL A 91 17.10 -19.95 -10.47
C VAL A 91 17.88 -21.16 -9.91
N LEU A 92 17.21 -22.10 -9.26
CA LEU A 92 17.86 -23.20 -8.52
C LEU A 92 18.19 -24.42 -9.39
N ILE A 93 18.35 -24.22 -10.70
CA ILE A 93 18.80 -25.26 -11.61
C ILE A 93 20.34 -25.37 -11.51
N PRO A 94 20.92 -26.58 -11.33
CA PRO A 94 22.37 -26.75 -11.17
C PRO A 94 23.20 -26.14 -12.30
N THR A 95 22.75 -26.24 -13.56
CA THR A 95 23.44 -25.67 -14.73
C THR A 95 23.40 -24.14 -14.73
N THR A 96 22.29 -23.52 -14.31
CA THR A 96 22.18 -22.07 -14.13
C THR A 96 23.17 -21.59 -13.08
N ILE A 97 23.16 -22.18 -11.89
CA ILE A 97 24.09 -21.80 -10.80
C ILE A 97 25.55 -22.02 -11.21
N ALA A 98 25.85 -23.15 -11.86
CA ALA A 98 27.19 -23.43 -12.36
C ALA A 98 27.66 -22.36 -13.36
N SER A 99 26.79 -22.00 -14.32
CA SER A 99 27.04 -20.95 -15.30
C SER A 99 27.29 -19.59 -14.63
N LEU A 100 26.50 -19.24 -13.61
CA LEU A 100 26.69 -17.99 -12.87
C LEU A 100 28.04 -17.94 -12.17
N ILE A 101 28.41 -19.00 -11.45
CA ILE A 101 29.70 -19.08 -10.76
C ILE A 101 30.86 -19.00 -11.75
N LEU A 102 30.78 -19.73 -12.87
CA LEU A 102 31.83 -19.72 -13.91
C LEU A 102 31.98 -18.33 -14.54
N ASN A 103 30.88 -17.71 -14.97
CA ASN A 103 30.93 -16.37 -15.56
C ASN A 103 31.42 -15.31 -14.56
N THR A 104 31.13 -15.50 -13.27
CA THR A 104 31.68 -14.68 -12.19
C THR A 104 33.18 -14.81 -12.10
N ALA A 105 33.68 -16.04 -12.03
CA ALA A 105 35.11 -16.31 -11.94
C ALA A 105 35.86 -15.90 -13.21
N SER A 106 35.29 -16.09 -14.40
CA SER A 106 35.89 -15.70 -15.68
C SER A 106 36.02 -14.19 -15.88
N THR A 107 35.25 -13.39 -15.13
CA THR A 107 35.32 -11.92 -15.17
C THR A 107 35.92 -11.31 -13.91
N CYS A 108 36.48 -12.14 -13.03
CA CYS A 108 37.05 -11.65 -11.78
C CYS A 108 38.36 -10.89 -12.01
N PRO A 109 38.76 -9.98 -11.09
CA PRO A 109 39.99 -9.20 -11.21
C PRO A 109 41.24 -10.05 -11.44
N LEU A 110 41.32 -11.25 -10.86
CA LEU A 110 42.43 -12.18 -11.05
C LEU A 110 42.60 -12.64 -12.52
N VAL A 111 41.54 -12.56 -13.33
CA VAL A 111 41.55 -12.89 -14.75
C VAL A 111 41.70 -11.63 -15.60
N VAL A 112 40.86 -10.62 -15.37
CA VAL A 112 40.79 -9.46 -16.27
C VAL A 112 41.97 -8.50 -16.11
N GLU A 113 42.60 -8.46 -14.93
CA GLU A 113 43.77 -7.63 -14.66
C GLU A 113 45.11 -8.37 -14.93
N ASP A 114 45.09 -9.70 -15.15
CA ASP A 114 46.27 -10.48 -15.50
C ASP A 114 46.56 -10.39 -17.02
N PRO A 115 47.67 -9.78 -17.46
CA PRO A 115 48.01 -9.68 -18.87
C PRO A 115 48.14 -11.02 -19.60
N ALA A 116 48.38 -12.13 -18.89
CA ALA A 116 48.49 -13.47 -19.45
C ALA A 116 47.14 -14.19 -19.62
N LEU A 117 46.06 -13.65 -19.02
CA LEU A 117 44.71 -14.23 -19.04
C LEU A 117 43.65 -13.27 -19.59
N SER A 118 43.95 -11.97 -19.67
CA SER A 118 42.98 -10.95 -20.04
C SER A 118 42.56 -11.07 -21.52
N PRO A 119 41.26 -11.22 -21.81
CA PRO A 119 40.75 -11.37 -23.19
C PRO A 119 40.77 -10.05 -24.00
N LEU A 120 41.46 -9.00 -23.51
CA LEU A 120 41.57 -7.68 -24.16
C LEU A 120 42.45 -7.69 -25.42
N LEU A 121 43.08 -8.80 -25.76
CA LEU A 121 43.65 -9.03 -27.09
C LEU A 121 42.54 -9.54 -28.01
N LYS A 122 42.08 -8.68 -28.93
CA LYS A 122 41.01 -8.92 -29.92
C LYS A 122 41.18 -10.19 -30.79
N ASP A 123 42.32 -10.88 -30.70
CA ASP A 123 42.70 -12.03 -31.52
C ASP A 123 43.24 -13.22 -30.70
N ASP A 124 42.99 -13.32 -29.38
CA ASP A 124 43.50 -14.47 -28.60
C ASP A 124 42.67 -15.75 -28.88
N PRO A 125 43.25 -16.82 -29.48
CA PRO A 125 42.52 -18.01 -29.92
C PRO A 125 42.28 -19.05 -28.80
N GLU A 126 42.70 -18.79 -27.56
CA GLU A 126 42.74 -19.83 -26.51
C GLU A 126 41.87 -19.53 -25.28
N PRO A 127 40.52 -19.60 -25.38
CA PRO A 127 39.62 -19.57 -24.22
C PRO A 127 39.92 -20.68 -23.19
N GLU A 128 40.66 -21.71 -23.58
CA GLU A 128 41.04 -22.85 -22.75
C GLU A 128 41.94 -22.47 -21.55
N LYS A 129 42.81 -21.46 -21.69
CA LYS A 129 43.68 -21.00 -20.59
C LYS A 129 42.88 -20.37 -19.45
N VAL A 130 41.93 -19.50 -19.81
CA VAL A 130 41.02 -18.86 -18.84
C VAL A 130 40.14 -19.93 -18.18
N HIS A 131 39.60 -20.87 -18.97
CA HIS A 131 38.82 -21.99 -18.42
C HIS A 131 39.62 -22.84 -17.44
N GLN A 132 40.87 -23.17 -17.76
CA GLN A 132 41.74 -23.96 -16.88
C GLN A 132 42.07 -23.20 -15.60
N PHE A 133 42.39 -21.91 -15.68
CA PHE A 133 42.66 -21.07 -14.51
C PHE A 133 41.43 -20.97 -13.60
N VAL A 134 40.27 -20.62 -14.17
CA VAL A 134 39.00 -20.50 -13.43
C VAL A 134 38.63 -21.82 -12.74
N ARG A 135 38.79 -22.95 -13.43
CA ARG A 135 38.56 -24.28 -12.83
C ARG A 135 39.52 -24.56 -11.69
N GLY A 136 40.79 -24.21 -11.82
CA GLY A 136 41.77 -24.29 -10.73
C GLY A 136 41.38 -23.43 -9.53
N LEU A 137 40.95 -22.19 -9.77
CA LEU A 137 40.54 -21.23 -8.74
C LEU A 137 39.31 -21.73 -7.94
N LEU A 138 38.32 -22.31 -8.63
CA LEU A 138 37.12 -22.88 -8.02
C LEU A 138 37.35 -24.27 -7.39
N GLY A 139 38.44 -24.95 -7.79
CA GLY A 139 38.67 -26.37 -7.48
C GLY A 139 37.68 -27.27 -8.21
N TRP A 140 37.32 -26.92 -9.44
CA TRP A 140 36.34 -27.64 -10.27
C TRP A 140 37.00 -28.55 -11.29
N THR A 141 36.41 -29.73 -11.46
CA THR A 141 36.79 -30.73 -12.47
C THR A 141 35.71 -30.83 -13.57
N ASP A 142 35.92 -31.71 -14.56
CA ASP A 142 35.02 -31.85 -15.72
C ASP A 142 33.57 -32.16 -15.30
N ILE A 143 33.41 -32.86 -14.18
CA ILE A 143 32.09 -33.24 -13.66
C ILE A 143 31.24 -32.01 -13.30
N HIS A 144 31.85 -30.93 -12.81
CA HIS A 144 31.14 -29.69 -12.46
C HIS A 144 30.61 -28.96 -13.70
N ILE A 145 31.21 -29.20 -14.87
CA ILE A 145 30.79 -28.59 -16.13
C ILE A 145 29.77 -29.48 -16.84
N LYS A 146 30.03 -30.78 -16.91
CA LYS A 146 29.22 -31.75 -17.67
C LYS A 146 27.98 -32.22 -16.91
N SER A 147 28.04 -32.28 -15.58
CA SER A 147 26.98 -32.79 -14.72
C SER A 147 26.96 -32.06 -13.36
N PRO A 148 26.75 -30.72 -13.36
CA PRO A 148 26.71 -29.96 -12.12
C PRO A 148 25.58 -30.46 -11.21
N LYS A 149 25.86 -30.57 -9.92
CA LYS A 149 24.89 -30.92 -8.88
C LYS A 149 24.75 -29.78 -7.86
N LEU A 150 23.64 -29.80 -7.13
CA LEU A 150 23.45 -28.98 -5.94
C LEU A 150 23.34 -29.89 -4.72
N ALA A 151 23.83 -29.41 -3.58
CA ALA A 151 23.58 -30.05 -2.30
C ALA A 151 22.46 -29.30 -1.57
N ILE A 152 21.46 -30.03 -1.08
CA ILE A 152 20.24 -29.49 -0.50
C ILE A 152 20.22 -29.87 0.99
N VAL A 153 20.19 -28.86 1.86
CA VAL A 153 20.07 -29.06 3.32
C VAL A 153 18.66 -29.53 3.67
N ASP A 154 18.52 -30.35 4.71
CA ASP A 154 17.23 -30.90 5.14
C ASP A 154 16.18 -29.81 5.37
N GLY A 155 15.03 -29.93 4.70
CA GLY A 155 13.88 -29.04 4.86
C GLY A 155 13.63 -28.02 3.75
N ILE A 156 13.75 -28.36 2.46
CA ILE A 156 13.76 -27.31 1.41
C ILE A 156 12.68 -27.51 0.33
N TYR A 157 12.02 -26.37 0.06
CA TYR A 157 11.50 -25.92 -1.23
C TYR A 157 10.01 -26.14 -1.55
N GLY A 158 9.21 -25.15 -1.18
CA GLY A 158 7.89 -24.88 -1.78
C GLY A 158 7.77 -23.51 -2.48
N CYS A 159 8.81 -22.66 -2.43
CA CYS A 159 8.78 -21.26 -2.89
C CYS A 159 8.74 -21.12 -4.43
N ALA A 160 9.34 -22.08 -5.14
CA ALA A 160 9.35 -22.22 -6.59
C ALA A 160 8.00 -22.50 -7.25
N TYR A 161 6.98 -22.77 -6.46
CA TYR A 161 5.78 -23.36 -6.98
C TYR A 161 4.61 -22.57 -6.44
N GLY A 162 3.87 -21.92 -7.35
CA GLY A 162 2.65 -21.21 -7.00
C GLY A 162 1.62 -22.14 -6.34
N PRO A 163 0.49 -21.61 -5.85
CA PRO A 163 -0.53 -22.38 -5.13
C PRO A 163 -1.12 -23.57 -5.90
N LEU A 164 -0.89 -23.66 -7.21
CA LEU A 164 -1.39 -24.71 -8.10
C LEU A 164 -0.36 -25.80 -8.45
N ALA A 165 0.91 -25.63 -8.09
CA ALA A 165 1.95 -26.58 -8.48
C ALA A 165 2.04 -27.72 -7.45
N HIS A 166 1.60 -28.90 -7.89
CA HIS A 166 1.65 -30.15 -7.15
C HIS A 166 3.07 -30.73 -7.20
N SER A 167 3.75 -30.82 -6.07
CA SER A 167 4.98 -31.59 -5.91
C SER A 167 4.92 -32.38 -4.60
N SER A 168 5.16 -33.69 -4.65
CA SER A 168 5.45 -34.49 -3.45
C SER A 168 6.92 -34.28 -3.07
N ASP A 169 7.29 -34.52 -1.81
CA ASP A 169 8.69 -34.39 -1.34
C ASP A 169 9.67 -35.15 -2.26
N GLU A 170 9.28 -36.35 -2.73
CA GLU A 170 10.04 -37.18 -3.68
C GLU A 170 10.29 -36.49 -5.04
N TRP A 171 9.31 -35.70 -5.52
CA TRP A 171 9.40 -34.99 -6.79
C TRP A 171 10.06 -33.62 -6.62
N GLU A 172 10.05 -33.00 -5.43
CA GLU A 172 10.72 -31.72 -5.14
C GLU A 172 12.24 -31.84 -5.30
N TYR A 173 12.86 -32.85 -4.69
CA TYR A 173 14.30 -33.11 -4.84
C TYR A 173 14.69 -33.49 -6.27
N GLN A 174 13.79 -34.16 -7.01
CA GLN A 174 14.00 -34.56 -8.40
C GLN A 174 13.75 -33.44 -9.41
N ILE A 175 12.91 -32.44 -9.12
CA ILE A 175 12.59 -31.34 -10.05
C ILE A 175 13.54 -30.14 -9.87
N ILE A 176 14.02 -29.84 -8.65
CA ILE A 176 15.15 -28.91 -8.42
C ILE A 176 16.32 -29.30 -9.35
N GLY A 177 16.52 -30.61 -9.50
CA GLY A 177 17.33 -31.18 -10.55
C GLY A 177 16.52 -31.43 -11.81
N SER A 178 16.18 -30.42 -12.60
CA SER A 178 15.85 -30.64 -14.03
C SER A 178 17.12 -31.10 -14.81
N GLY A 179 17.84 -32.08 -14.24
CA GLY A 179 19.28 -32.35 -14.23
C GLY A 179 19.61 -33.48 -13.24
N PRO A 180 20.89 -33.76 -12.94
CA PRO A 180 21.32 -34.89 -12.11
C PRO A 180 20.80 -34.84 -10.66
N GLU A 181 20.63 -36.01 -10.02
CA GLU A 181 20.15 -36.18 -8.65
C GLU A 181 20.91 -35.30 -7.65
N SER A 182 20.17 -34.57 -6.80
CA SER A 182 20.72 -33.66 -5.81
C SER A 182 21.36 -34.39 -4.63
N ILE A 183 22.35 -33.77 -4.01
CA ILE A 183 23.05 -34.35 -2.85
C ILE A 183 22.33 -33.91 -1.58
N HIS A 184 21.76 -34.86 -0.85
CA HIS A 184 21.04 -34.56 0.38
C HIS A 184 21.98 -34.37 1.57
N ILE A 185 21.79 -33.30 2.34
CA ILE A 185 22.47 -33.02 3.62
C ILE A 185 21.41 -33.07 4.72
N GLY A 186 21.34 -34.18 5.44
CA GLY A 186 20.32 -34.44 6.44
C GLY A 186 20.66 -33.93 7.84
N ARG A 187 19.70 -33.97 8.76
CA ARG A 187 19.91 -33.60 10.18
C ARG A 187 21.08 -34.32 10.85
N SER A 188 21.32 -35.59 10.50
CA SER A 188 22.44 -36.38 11.04
C SER A 188 23.81 -35.84 10.63
N ASP A 189 23.91 -35.15 9.50
CA ASP A 189 25.17 -34.60 8.99
C ASP A 189 25.64 -33.41 9.85
N PHE A 190 24.74 -32.75 10.58
CA PHE A 190 25.04 -31.66 11.53
C PHE A 190 25.50 -32.16 12.92
N SER A 191 25.77 -33.45 13.08
CA SER A 191 26.23 -34.03 14.34
C SER A 191 27.60 -33.52 14.81
N SER A 192 28.48 -33.16 13.88
CA SER A 192 29.78 -32.54 14.16
C SER A 192 30.32 -31.79 12.95
N GLU A 193 31.24 -30.85 13.17
CA GLU A 193 31.94 -30.14 12.09
C GLU A 193 32.67 -31.08 11.14
N ALA A 194 33.35 -32.10 11.67
CA ALA A 194 34.06 -33.08 10.86
C ALA A 194 33.12 -33.89 9.96
N THR A 195 31.95 -34.28 10.47
CA THR A 195 30.93 -35.01 9.71
C THR A 195 30.44 -34.16 8.53
N LEU A 196 30.00 -32.93 8.81
CA LEU A 196 29.46 -32.04 7.79
C LEU A 196 30.53 -31.63 6.76
N LEU A 197 31.73 -31.29 7.22
CA LEU A 197 32.84 -30.93 6.34
C LEU A 197 33.20 -32.07 5.39
N ASN A 198 33.33 -33.30 5.89
CA ASN A 198 33.59 -34.46 5.04
C ASN A 198 32.47 -34.68 4.02
N LYS A 199 31.21 -34.55 4.43
CA LYS A 199 30.05 -34.64 3.53
C LYS A 199 30.12 -33.61 2.42
N LEU A 200 30.46 -32.35 2.72
CA LEU A 200 30.61 -31.28 1.73
C LEU A 200 31.80 -31.48 0.80
N ILE A 201 32.92 -32.00 1.31
CA ILE A 201 34.11 -32.33 0.49
C ILE A 201 33.77 -33.44 -0.51
N GLU A 202 33.11 -34.51 -0.08
CA GLU A 202 32.66 -35.59 -0.97
C GLU A 202 31.63 -35.06 -1.97
N ALA A 203 30.67 -34.25 -1.52
CA ALA A 203 29.70 -33.62 -2.41
C ALA A 203 30.38 -32.79 -3.52
N LYS A 204 31.40 -31.99 -3.17
CA LYS A 204 32.17 -31.22 -4.14
C LYS A 204 32.89 -32.14 -5.14
N LYS A 205 33.48 -33.26 -4.70
CA LYS A 205 34.10 -34.23 -5.62
C LYS A 205 33.11 -34.82 -6.63
N GLU A 206 31.85 -34.98 -6.22
CA GLU A 206 30.75 -35.46 -7.07
C GLU A 206 30.16 -34.39 -8.02
N GLY A 207 30.74 -33.18 -8.07
CA GLY A 207 30.28 -32.11 -8.96
C GLY A 207 29.30 -31.13 -8.32
N CYS A 208 29.22 -31.08 -6.99
CA CYS A 208 28.42 -30.10 -6.29
C CYS A 208 28.99 -28.68 -6.46
N VAL A 209 28.24 -27.79 -7.10
CA VAL A 209 28.66 -26.41 -7.36
C VAL A 209 28.24 -25.43 -6.26
N ALA A 210 27.14 -25.72 -5.56
CA ALA A 210 26.66 -24.92 -4.45
C ALA A 210 25.84 -25.76 -3.46
N VAL A 211 25.87 -25.34 -2.21
CA VAL A 211 24.98 -25.81 -1.14
C VAL A 211 23.82 -24.82 -1.03
N VAL A 212 22.59 -25.32 -1.08
CA VAL A 212 21.37 -24.54 -0.97
C VAL A 212 20.74 -24.78 0.39
N SER A 213 20.37 -23.69 1.08
CA SER A 213 19.66 -23.73 2.36
C SER A 213 18.46 -22.78 2.34
N ASP A 214 17.35 -23.19 2.93
CA ASP A 214 16.29 -22.30 3.40
C ASP A 214 16.46 -22.13 4.92
N LEU A 215 16.20 -20.93 5.45
CA LEU A 215 16.28 -20.65 6.88
C LEU A 215 14.92 -20.66 7.57
N VAL A 216 13.83 -20.48 6.80
CA VAL A 216 12.46 -20.59 7.30
C VAL A 216 11.65 -21.38 6.28
N ASN A 217 11.42 -22.65 6.58
CA ASN A 217 10.79 -23.58 5.67
C ASN A 217 9.41 -23.06 5.23
N ALA A 218 9.27 -22.87 3.93
CA ALA A 218 8.05 -22.29 3.39
C ALA A 218 6.79 -23.18 3.57
N SER A 219 6.94 -24.48 3.80
CA SER A 219 5.83 -25.44 3.90
C SER A 219 5.24 -25.55 5.31
N ASP A 220 6.07 -25.52 6.34
CA ASP A 220 5.66 -25.76 7.73
C ASP A 220 6.14 -24.69 8.72
N GLY A 221 6.86 -23.68 8.24
CA GLY A 221 7.42 -22.58 9.02
C GLY A 221 8.54 -23.01 9.98
N SER A 222 9.06 -24.23 9.88
CA SER A 222 10.19 -24.65 10.70
C SER A 222 11.40 -23.74 10.45
N VAL A 223 12.03 -23.31 11.53
CA VAL A 223 13.15 -22.37 11.51
C VAL A 223 14.45 -23.17 11.59
N PHE A 224 15.36 -22.95 10.64
CA PHE A 224 16.63 -23.65 10.62
C PHE A 224 17.49 -23.19 11.82
N PRO A 225 18.00 -24.09 12.67
CA PRO A 225 18.68 -23.68 13.90
C PRO A 225 19.90 -22.78 13.62
N PRO A 226 20.03 -21.63 14.31
CA PRO A 226 21.16 -20.72 14.10
C PRO A 226 22.54 -21.39 14.25
N GLU A 227 22.72 -22.26 15.25
CA GLU A 227 23.98 -23.00 15.44
C GLU A 227 24.32 -23.91 14.27
N SER A 228 23.32 -24.62 13.72
CA SER A 228 23.49 -25.45 12.53
C SER A 228 23.88 -24.62 11.32
N PHE A 229 23.33 -23.40 11.19
CA PHE A 229 23.71 -22.48 10.12
C PHE A 229 25.13 -21.95 10.29
N ARG A 230 25.54 -21.61 11.52
CA ARG A 230 26.94 -21.23 11.81
C ARG A 230 27.91 -22.35 11.42
N LEU A 231 27.57 -23.59 11.77
CA LEU A 231 28.34 -24.77 11.38
C LEU A 231 28.40 -24.92 9.85
N LEU A 232 27.25 -24.80 9.16
CA LEU A 232 27.17 -24.87 7.71
C LEU A 232 28.08 -23.85 7.02
N ARG A 233 28.04 -22.59 7.47
CA ARG A 233 28.91 -21.52 6.94
C ARG A 233 30.38 -21.84 7.14
N SER A 234 30.77 -22.32 8.33
CA SER A 234 32.16 -22.73 8.61
C SER A 234 32.61 -23.85 7.66
N CYS A 235 31.80 -24.91 7.52
CA CYS A 235 32.14 -26.04 6.67
C CYS A 235 32.16 -25.65 5.17
N CYS A 236 31.21 -24.84 4.69
CA CYS A 236 31.20 -24.35 3.31
C CYS A 236 32.44 -23.51 3.01
N ASN A 237 32.84 -22.65 3.96
CA ASN A 237 34.04 -21.85 3.86
C ASN A 237 35.31 -22.71 3.73
N GLN A 238 35.44 -23.73 4.58
CA GLN A 238 36.58 -24.66 4.58
C GLN A 238 36.62 -25.52 3.30
N ALA A 239 35.47 -26.04 2.86
CA ALA A 239 35.35 -26.81 1.63
C ALA A 239 35.48 -25.96 0.35
N ARG A 240 35.49 -24.61 0.48
CA ARG A 240 35.40 -23.64 -0.61
C ARG A 240 34.28 -23.97 -1.58
N ILE A 241 33.07 -24.14 -1.06
CA ILE A 241 31.87 -24.37 -1.84
C ILE A 241 30.91 -23.20 -1.65
N CYS A 242 30.24 -22.80 -2.73
CA CYS A 242 29.31 -21.68 -2.72
C CYS A 242 28.12 -22.01 -1.80
N LEU A 243 27.76 -21.09 -0.91
CA LEU A 243 26.53 -21.18 -0.11
C LEU A 243 25.47 -20.23 -0.69
N LEU A 244 24.34 -20.80 -1.09
CA LEU A 244 23.17 -20.09 -1.58
C LEU A 244 22.02 -20.21 -0.57
N VAL A 245 21.47 -19.07 -0.13
CA VAL A 245 20.26 -19.06 0.72
C VAL A 245 19.04 -18.73 -0.13
N ASP A 246 18.00 -19.57 -0.05
CA ASP A 246 16.71 -19.24 -0.66
C ASP A 246 15.97 -18.22 0.20
N GLU A 247 15.90 -16.98 -0.27
CA GLU A 247 15.22 -15.87 0.40
C GLU A 247 13.96 -15.43 -0.37
N ALA A 248 13.47 -16.25 -1.30
CA ALA A 248 12.43 -15.86 -2.25
C ALA A 248 11.09 -15.47 -1.59
N MET A 249 10.81 -16.06 -0.43
CA MET A 249 9.64 -15.75 0.40
C MET A 249 9.97 -15.05 1.72
N THR A 250 11.23 -15.09 2.14
CA THR A 250 11.61 -14.67 3.50
C THR A 250 12.28 -13.30 3.55
N ALA A 251 12.82 -12.81 2.42
CA ALA A 251 13.33 -11.45 2.29
C ALA A 251 12.28 -10.44 2.78
N ILE A 252 12.68 -9.54 3.68
CA ILE A 252 11.84 -8.55 4.39
C ILE A 252 10.85 -9.20 5.39
N ARG A 253 10.18 -10.28 4.98
CA ARG A 253 9.11 -10.99 5.72
C ARG A 253 9.53 -11.58 7.05
N CYS A 254 10.82 -11.75 7.28
CA CYS A 254 11.32 -12.34 8.50
C CYS A 254 12.04 -11.34 9.41
N GLY A 255 12.06 -10.04 9.16
CA GLY A 255 12.43 -9.02 10.17
C GLY A 255 13.80 -8.37 10.04
N ALA A 256 14.77 -9.03 9.40
CA ALA A 256 15.91 -8.36 8.78
C ALA A 256 15.71 -8.37 7.26
N PRO A 257 16.39 -7.51 6.49
CA PRO A 257 16.20 -7.47 5.03
C PRO A 257 16.31 -8.87 4.39
N LEU A 258 17.20 -9.71 4.92
CA LEU A 258 17.29 -11.15 4.65
C LEU A 258 17.30 -11.92 5.98
N VAL A 259 16.78 -13.15 6.04
CA VAL A 259 16.85 -13.99 7.24
C VAL A 259 18.29 -14.21 7.67
N SER A 260 19.17 -14.47 6.69
CA SER A 260 20.62 -14.65 6.90
C SER A 260 21.33 -13.42 7.50
N GLN A 261 20.68 -12.26 7.50
CA GLN A 261 21.17 -11.02 8.10
C GLN A 261 20.55 -10.70 9.46
N ARG A 262 19.62 -11.53 9.96
CA ARG A 262 19.08 -11.35 11.30
C ARG A 262 20.17 -11.56 12.35
N PRO A 263 20.07 -10.90 13.52
CA PRO A 263 21.05 -11.05 14.59
C PRO A 263 21.31 -12.51 14.95
N GLU A 264 20.28 -13.35 15.05
CA GLU A 264 20.46 -14.75 15.46
C GLU A 264 21.35 -15.54 14.49
N TYR A 265 21.33 -15.21 13.19
CA TYR A 265 22.17 -15.82 12.16
C TYR A 265 23.47 -15.04 11.90
N PHE A 266 23.60 -13.79 12.36
CA PHE A 266 24.71 -12.90 12.03
C PHE A 266 25.31 -12.13 13.23
N GLU A 267 25.23 -12.71 14.43
CA GLU A 267 25.75 -12.12 15.67
C GLU A 267 27.28 -11.97 15.73
N ASP A 268 28.02 -12.78 14.97
CA ASP A 268 29.48 -12.92 15.05
C ASP A 268 30.26 -12.04 14.07
N GLY A 269 29.57 -11.26 13.22
CA GLY A 269 30.21 -10.50 12.14
C GLY A 269 30.95 -11.38 11.13
N SER A 270 30.60 -12.67 11.05
CA SER A 270 31.24 -13.64 10.16
C SER A 270 30.92 -13.36 8.69
N LEU A 271 31.32 -14.25 7.80
CA LEU A 271 31.10 -14.06 6.37
C LEU A 271 29.70 -14.51 6.00
N GLN A 272 28.99 -13.64 5.29
CA GLN A 272 27.65 -13.88 4.77
C GLN A 272 27.67 -14.90 3.62
N PRO A 273 26.54 -15.57 3.32
CA PRO A 273 26.40 -16.45 2.15
C PRO A 273 26.82 -15.79 0.84
N ASP A 274 27.26 -16.61 -0.10
CA ASP A 274 27.75 -16.16 -1.41
C ASP A 274 26.63 -15.64 -2.29
N MET A 275 25.47 -16.29 -2.26
CA MET A 275 24.34 -15.99 -3.13
C MET A 275 23.03 -16.05 -2.35
N ILE A 276 22.05 -15.29 -2.83
CA ILE A 276 20.66 -15.47 -2.44
C ILE A 276 19.80 -15.67 -3.68
N ALA A 277 18.80 -16.55 -3.58
CA ALA A 277 17.65 -16.48 -4.47
C ALA A 277 16.64 -15.49 -3.87
N PHE A 278 16.22 -14.51 -4.66
CA PHE A 278 15.16 -13.58 -4.27
C PHE A 278 13.99 -13.72 -5.24
N GLY A 279 12.80 -13.33 -4.81
CA GLY A 279 11.58 -13.78 -5.46
C GLY A 279 10.45 -12.78 -5.42
N LYS A 280 9.23 -13.31 -5.47
CA LYS A 280 7.98 -12.55 -5.53
C LYS A 280 7.85 -11.47 -4.46
N GLY A 281 8.52 -11.66 -3.32
CA GLY A 281 8.66 -10.69 -2.26
C GLY A 281 9.43 -9.40 -2.61
N THR A 282 9.97 -9.26 -3.80
CA THR A 282 10.64 -8.03 -4.27
C THR A 282 10.07 -7.53 -5.59
N GLY A 283 8.94 -8.09 -6.05
CA GLY A 283 8.33 -7.79 -7.36
C GLY A 283 9.02 -8.46 -8.55
N ILE A 284 10.29 -8.84 -8.42
CA ILE A 284 11.07 -9.57 -9.44
C ILE A 284 11.77 -10.76 -8.80
N SER A 285 11.89 -11.87 -9.54
CA SER A 285 12.66 -13.04 -9.13
C SER A 285 14.06 -13.06 -9.74
N GLY A 286 15.05 -13.54 -9.01
CA GLY A 286 16.43 -13.54 -9.46
C GLY A 286 17.44 -14.15 -8.50
N VAL A 287 18.72 -14.02 -8.87
CA VAL A 287 19.85 -14.33 -8.00
C VAL A 287 20.60 -13.04 -7.69
N ALA A 288 20.96 -12.86 -6.44
CA ALA A 288 21.93 -11.85 -6.06
C ALA A 288 23.20 -12.48 -5.48
N ILE A 289 24.34 -11.86 -5.73
CA ILE A 289 25.65 -12.32 -5.26
C ILE A 289 26.23 -11.35 -4.25
N ASN A 290 26.84 -11.88 -3.20
CA ASN A 290 27.71 -11.13 -2.32
C ASN A 290 29.15 -11.42 -2.70
N PHE A 291 29.80 -10.45 -3.36
CA PHE A 291 31.20 -10.58 -3.77
C PHE A 291 32.18 -10.70 -2.60
N ASN A 292 31.75 -10.37 -1.37
CA ASN A 292 32.50 -10.57 -0.13
C ASN A 292 32.00 -11.78 0.68
N GLY A 293 31.27 -12.69 0.03
CA GLY A 293 30.75 -13.92 0.64
C GLY A 293 31.83 -14.96 0.96
N LEU A 294 31.39 -16.13 1.43
CA LEU A 294 32.26 -17.24 1.85
C LEU A 294 33.27 -17.68 0.76
N MET A 295 32.78 -18.15 -0.38
CA MET A 295 33.63 -18.51 -1.51
C MET A 295 34.01 -17.29 -2.36
N MET A 296 33.07 -16.36 -2.59
CA MET A 296 33.19 -15.31 -3.61
C MET A 296 34.27 -14.27 -3.32
N ARG A 297 34.61 -14.03 -2.05
CA ARG A 297 35.72 -13.14 -1.67
C ARG A 297 37.06 -13.56 -2.28
N HIS A 298 37.24 -14.85 -2.55
CA HIS A 298 38.47 -15.39 -3.16
C HIS A 298 38.63 -15.01 -4.63
N LEU A 299 37.58 -14.48 -5.27
CA LEU A 299 37.65 -13.92 -6.62
C LEU A 299 38.22 -12.50 -6.64
N ALA A 300 38.51 -11.90 -5.47
CA ALA A 300 39.21 -10.63 -5.32
C ALA A 300 38.54 -9.41 -5.97
N PHE A 301 37.19 -9.40 -6.05
CA PHE A 301 36.42 -8.20 -6.42
C PHE A 301 36.59 -7.09 -5.39
N HIS A 302 37.52 -6.17 -5.65
CA HIS A 302 37.92 -5.10 -4.74
C HIS A 302 37.46 -3.70 -5.18
N LYS A 303 36.98 -3.55 -6.43
CA LYS A 303 36.47 -2.30 -7.00
C LYS A 303 35.01 -2.46 -7.45
N GLN A 304 34.19 -1.46 -7.14
CA GLN A 304 32.78 -1.46 -7.50
C GLN A 304 32.56 -1.34 -9.01
N GLU A 305 33.47 -0.68 -9.73
CA GLU A 305 33.43 -0.59 -11.19
C GLU A 305 33.57 -1.96 -11.85
N LEU A 306 34.46 -2.82 -11.34
CA LEU A 306 34.67 -4.18 -11.84
C LEU A 306 33.44 -5.05 -11.58
N ILE A 307 32.85 -4.94 -10.38
CA ILE A 307 31.58 -5.59 -10.06
C ILE A 307 30.49 -5.19 -11.06
N ARG A 308 30.30 -3.88 -11.30
CA ARG A 308 29.30 -3.40 -12.26
C ARG A 308 29.57 -3.85 -13.68
N GLN A 309 30.84 -3.91 -14.09
CA GLN A 309 31.22 -4.41 -15.41
C GLN A 309 30.85 -5.88 -15.57
N SER A 310 31.18 -6.73 -14.58
CA SER A 310 30.79 -8.14 -14.58
C SER A 310 29.28 -8.33 -14.61
N ILE A 311 28.52 -7.57 -13.81
CA ILE A 311 27.04 -7.63 -13.81
C ILE A 311 26.47 -7.25 -15.17
N ARG A 312 26.96 -6.18 -15.80
CA ARG A 312 26.52 -5.77 -17.14
C ARG A 312 26.80 -6.85 -18.17
N PHE A 313 27.98 -7.46 -18.11
CA PHE A 313 28.36 -8.57 -18.99
C PHE A 313 27.40 -9.76 -18.82
N TRP A 314 27.11 -10.21 -17.59
CA TRP A 314 26.20 -11.35 -17.38
C TRP A 314 24.77 -11.02 -17.80
N ARG A 315 24.29 -9.80 -17.51
CA ARG A 315 22.95 -9.38 -17.93
C ARG A 315 22.77 -9.42 -19.44
N SER A 316 23.84 -9.18 -20.20
CA SER A 316 23.82 -9.29 -21.67
C SER A 316 23.79 -10.73 -22.19
N MET A 317 24.22 -11.71 -21.38
CA MET A 317 24.36 -13.10 -21.80
C MET A 317 23.25 -14.02 -21.32
N VAL A 318 22.83 -13.89 -20.05
CA VAL A 318 22.06 -14.93 -19.34
C VAL A 318 20.79 -14.42 -18.65
N THR A 319 20.46 -13.13 -18.79
CA THR A 319 19.32 -12.52 -18.09
C THR A 319 18.20 -12.16 -19.04
N ARG A 320 16.96 -12.46 -18.65
CA ARG A 320 15.79 -11.98 -19.41
C ARG A 320 15.56 -10.50 -19.13
N PRO A 321 15.22 -9.68 -20.14
CA PRO A 321 14.75 -8.33 -19.91
C PRO A 321 13.52 -8.35 -18.98
N ILE A 322 13.49 -7.44 -18.02
CA ILE A 322 12.33 -7.24 -17.15
C ILE A 322 11.37 -6.30 -17.88
N ALA A 323 10.08 -6.60 -17.88
CA ALA A 323 9.09 -5.67 -18.41
C ALA A 323 9.12 -4.36 -17.60
N ILE A 324 9.09 -3.20 -18.28
CA ILE A 324 9.17 -1.88 -17.63
C ILE A 324 8.17 -1.74 -16.47
N PRO A 325 6.87 -2.07 -16.62
CA PRO A 325 5.91 -2.07 -15.51
C PRO A 325 6.39 -2.80 -14.24
N VAL A 326 6.94 -4.01 -14.43
CA VAL A 326 7.41 -4.87 -13.33
C VAL A 326 8.65 -4.28 -12.68
N LEU A 327 9.52 -3.65 -13.46
CA LEU A 327 10.72 -2.97 -12.95
C LEU A 327 10.37 -1.72 -12.14
N ILE A 328 9.38 -0.93 -12.58
CA ILE A 328 8.90 0.24 -11.83
C ILE A 328 8.26 -0.21 -10.50
N GLU A 329 7.44 -1.27 -10.53
CA GLU A 329 6.84 -1.86 -9.33
C GLU A 329 7.87 -2.35 -8.32
N ALA A 330 8.86 -3.13 -8.78
CA ALA A 330 9.90 -3.65 -7.91
C ALA A 330 10.76 -2.53 -7.29
N LEU A 331 11.00 -1.44 -8.03
CA LEU A 331 11.67 -0.26 -7.50
C LEU A 331 10.83 0.41 -6.39
N GLY A 332 9.53 0.59 -6.61
CA GLY A 332 8.61 1.14 -5.62
C GLY A 332 8.57 0.31 -4.34
N ILE A 333 8.51 -1.03 -4.47
CA ILE A 333 8.56 -1.97 -3.33
C ILE A 333 9.81 -1.74 -2.47
N LEU A 334 10.99 -1.62 -3.08
CA LEU A 334 12.24 -1.40 -2.32
C LEU A 334 12.30 -0.01 -1.68
N ASN A 335 11.80 1.01 -2.37
CA ASN A 335 11.77 2.37 -1.84
C ASN A 335 10.90 2.45 -0.58
N LEU A 336 9.70 1.85 -0.61
CA LEU A 336 8.80 1.80 0.54
C LEU A 336 9.32 0.91 1.65
N ALA A 337 9.84 -0.28 1.32
CA ALA A 337 10.40 -1.18 2.31
C ALA A 337 11.48 -0.50 3.15
N LYS A 338 12.23 0.41 2.53
CA LYS A 338 13.20 1.29 3.20
C LYS A 338 12.52 2.43 3.95
N ALA A 339 11.62 3.19 3.31
CA ALA A 339 11.00 4.38 3.89
C ALA A 339 10.15 4.06 5.14
N GLU A 340 9.48 2.90 5.12
CA GLU A 340 8.55 2.46 6.15
C GLU A 340 9.15 1.45 7.13
N ASP A 341 10.43 1.11 6.98
CA ASP A 341 11.14 0.07 7.74
C ASP A 341 10.34 -1.24 7.84
N TRP A 342 10.02 -1.80 6.67
CA TRP A 342 9.28 -3.07 6.60
C TRP A 342 9.94 -4.23 7.34
N PRO A 343 11.28 -4.36 7.41
CA PRO A 343 11.92 -5.33 8.29
C PRO A 343 11.48 -5.16 9.75
N ALA A 344 11.55 -3.95 10.33
CA ALA A 344 11.08 -3.73 11.70
C ALA A 344 9.58 -3.99 11.87
N ARG A 345 8.75 -3.53 10.92
CA ARG A 345 7.29 -3.80 10.93
C ARG A 345 6.98 -5.29 10.89
N SER A 346 7.74 -6.05 10.11
CA SER A 346 7.60 -7.49 10.01
C SER A 346 7.83 -8.18 11.37
N GLU A 347 8.82 -7.74 12.14
CA GLU A 347 9.01 -8.23 13.51
C GLU A 347 7.84 -7.87 14.43
N GLN A 348 7.36 -6.64 14.35
CA GLN A 348 6.23 -6.16 15.16
C GLN A 348 4.95 -6.94 14.85
N ILE A 349 4.59 -7.06 13.58
CA ILE A 349 3.44 -7.84 13.10
C ILE A 349 3.59 -9.30 13.55
N GLY A 350 4.76 -9.87 13.33
CA GLY A 350 5.10 -11.22 13.74
C GLY A 350 4.86 -11.47 15.23
N ARG A 351 5.27 -10.53 16.08
CA ARG A 351 5.06 -10.58 17.53
C ARG A 351 3.58 -10.50 17.88
N ALA A 352 2.87 -9.51 17.35
CA ALA A 352 1.45 -9.28 17.63
C ALA A 352 0.59 -10.51 17.27
N PHE A 353 0.79 -11.09 16.09
CA PHE A 353 0.05 -12.29 15.68
C PHE A 353 0.37 -13.51 16.55
N ARG A 354 1.64 -13.72 16.93
CA ARG A 354 2.01 -14.83 17.82
C ARG A 354 1.36 -14.68 19.19
N GLU A 355 1.40 -13.48 19.77
CA GLU A 355 0.73 -13.18 21.04
C GLU A 355 -0.78 -13.42 20.96
N PHE A 356 -1.41 -12.98 19.86
CA PHE A 356 -2.82 -13.21 19.58
C PHE A 356 -3.17 -14.71 19.48
N ILE A 357 -2.40 -15.47 18.69
CA ILE A 357 -2.60 -16.92 18.51
C ILE A 357 -2.46 -17.66 19.85
N LEU A 358 -1.40 -17.36 20.60
CA LEU A 358 -1.13 -18.01 21.90
C LEU A 358 -2.24 -17.70 22.91
N ARG A 359 -2.73 -16.45 22.96
CA ARG A 359 -3.84 -16.05 23.84
C ARG A 359 -5.13 -16.79 23.49
N TYR A 360 -5.45 -16.88 22.21
CA TYR A 360 -6.70 -17.49 21.74
C TYR A 360 -6.68 -19.03 21.82
N ALA A 361 -5.50 -19.64 21.73
CA ALA A 361 -5.37 -21.09 21.89
C ALA A 361 -5.68 -21.57 23.31
N GLY A 362 -5.56 -20.72 24.34
CA GLY A 362 -5.87 -21.08 25.74
C GLY A 362 -5.15 -22.37 26.19
N ASP A 363 -5.89 -23.27 26.85
CA ASP A 363 -5.37 -24.57 27.31
C ASP A 363 -5.24 -25.64 26.21
N ASP A 364 -5.79 -25.41 25.00
CA ASP A 364 -5.72 -26.37 23.88
C ASP A 364 -4.28 -26.61 23.38
N GLY A 365 -3.32 -25.80 23.84
CA GLY A 365 -1.90 -25.85 23.47
C GLY A 365 -0.97 -26.51 24.48
N HIS A 366 -1.47 -27.10 25.58
CA HIS A 366 -0.59 -27.64 26.64
C HIS A 366 0.40 -28.69 26.10
N GLY A 367 1.68 -28.31 25.99
CA GLY A 367 2.79 -29.18 25.60
C GLY A 367 3.02 -29.37 24.09
N LYS A 368 2.26 -28.71 23.22
CA LYS A 368 2.43 -28.81 21.75
C LYS A 368 2.81 -27.45 21.14
N GLU A 369 3.75 -27.46 20.21
CA GLU A 369 4.07 -26.28 19.40
C GLU A 369 2.91 -26.00 18.44
N ILE A 370 2.30 -24.81 18.53
CA ILE A 370 1.11 -24.42 17.75
C ILE A 370 1.37 -23.26 16.77
N VAL A 371 2.52 -22.62 16.88
CA VAL A 371 2.94 -21.51 16.01
C VAL A 371 4.45 -21.55 15.77
N ARG A 372 4.86 -21.30 14.52
CA ARG A 372 6.25 -21.34 14.00
C ARG A 372 6.53 -20.16 13.06
N GLY A 373 7.74 -20.11 12.51
CA GLY A 373 8.23 -19.11 11.55
C GLY A 373 8.98 -17.95 12.23
N LEU A 374 9.42 -16.96 11.44
CA LEU A 374 10.10 -15.74 11.91
C LEU A 374 9.43 -14.47 11.36
N GLY A 375 9.44 -13.39 12.15
CA GLY A 375 8.82 -12.12 11.76
C GLY A 375 7.37 -12.31 11.30
N ALA A 376 6.97 -11.62 10.24
CA ALA A 376 5.66 -11.76 9.63
C ALA A 376 5.48 -13.07 8.84
N PHE A 377 6.49 -13.92 8.69
CA PHE A 377 6.30 -15.28 8.20
C PHE A 377 5.84 -16.17 9.36
N ILE A 378 4.59 -16.60 9.33
CA ILE A 378 3.97 -17.36 10.43
C ILE A 378 3.44 -18.68 9.88
N ALA A 379 3.65 -19.76 10.61
CA ALA A 379 2.95 -21.02 10.38
C ALA A 379 2.17 -21.41 11.64
N VAL A 380 0.88 -21.69 11.49
CA VAL A 380 -0.04 -21.98 12.59
C VAL A 380 -0.54 -23.41 12.45
N ASP A 381 -0.65 -24.14 13.55
CA ASP A 381 -1.27 -25.48 13.52
C ASP A 381 -2.63 -25.41 12.85
N ARG A 382 -2.90 -26.36 11.95
CA ARG A 382 -4.08 -26.34 11.08
C ARG A 382 -5.39 -26.30 11.86
N GLU A 383 -5.48 -26.99 13.00
CA GLU A 383 -6.71 -27.00 13.80
C GLU A 383 -6.91 -25.68 14.54
N ILE A 384 -5.82 -25.02 14.93
CA ILE A 384 -5.84 -23.67 15.50
C ILE A 384 -6.18 -22.63 14.41
N SER A 385 -5.57 -22.71 13.24
CA SER A 385 -5.81 -21.82 12.09
C SER A 385 -7.28 -21.78 11.65
N LYS A 386 -7.96 -22.95 11.61
CA LYS A 386 -9.39 -23.05 11.27
C LYS A 386 -10.30 -22.22 12.18
N LYS A 387 -9.87 -21.89 13.40
CA LYS A 387 -10.67 -21.13 14.36
C LYS A 387 -10.69 -19.63 14.04
N PHE A 388 -9.76 -19.12 13.23
CA PHE A 388 -9.56 -17.69 13.01
C PHE A 388 -10.26 -17.12 11.77
N ASN A 389 -11.04 -17.93 11.04
CA ASN A 389 -11.70 -17.53 9.78
C ASN A 389 -10.76 -16.83 8.77
N VAL A 390 -9.46 -17.15 8.80
CA VAL A 390 -8.48 -16.62 7.86
C VAL A 390 -8.28 -17.53 6.66
N MET A 391 -8.18 -16.93 5.46
CA MET A 391 -7.72 -17.61 4.27
C MET A 391 -6.19 -17.70 4.30
N ALA A 392 -5.70 -18.93 4.44
CA ALA A 392 -4.29 -19.24 4.58
C ALA A 392 -3.83 -20.22 3.50
N ALA A 393 -2.53 -20.24 3.22
CA ALA A 393 -1.95 -21.24 2.33
C ALA A 393 -1.74 -22.56 3.07
N PHE A 394 -2.13 -23.68 2.45
CA PHE A 394 -1.89 -25.03 2.97
C PHE A 394 -1.18 -25.89 1.93
N ARG A 395 -0.11 -26.57 2.34
CA ARG A 395 0.44 -27.68 1.56
C ARG A 395 -0.38 -28.94 1.85
N ARG A 396 -0.68 -29.74 0.82
CA ARG A 396 -1.44 -30.99 0.97
C ARG A 396 -0.70 -31.90 1.96
N ARG A 397 -1.42 -32.43 2.96
CA ARG A 397 -0.89 -33.25 4.09
C ARG A 397 -0.04 -32.50 5.13
N SER A 398 0.20 -31.19 4.98
CA SER A 398 0.80 -30.40 6.06
C SER A 398 -0.20 -30.19 7.20
N ALA A 399 0.29 -30.32 8.43
CA ALA A 399 -0.44 -29.94 9.64
C ALA A 399 -0.36 -28.44 9.93
N TRP A 400 0.31 -27.66 9.06
CA TRP A 400 0.60 -26.25 9.26
C TRP A 400 -0.05 -25.39 8.18
N ALA A 401 -0.73 -24.34 8.61
CA ALA A 401 -1.26 -23.26 7.79
C ALA A 401 -0.23 -22.13 7.73
N ARG A 402 0.14 -21.68 6.54
CA ARG A 402 1.06 -20.55 6.39
C ARG A 402 0.27 -19.24 6.30
N TRP A 403 0.64 -18.30 7.16
CA TRP A 403 0.10 -16.96 7.27
C TRP A 403 1.18 -15.94 6.86
N ILE A 404 0.87 -15.11 5.86
CA ILE A 404 1.73 -14.03 5.37
C ILE A 404 0.92 -12.72 5.41
N PRO A 405 0.75 -12.07 6.58
CA PRO A 405 0.06 -10.78 6.67
C PRO A 405 0.77 -9.69 5.85
N LYS A 406 0.04 -8.70 5.33
CA LYS A 406 0.60 -7.53 4.63
C LYS A 406 1.43 -6.65 5.58
N LEU A 407 2.54 -6.10 5.10
CA LEU A 407 3.46 -5.28 5.91
C LEU A 407 3.13 -3.79 5.92
N ASN A 408 2.28 -3.34 4.99
CA ASN A 408 1.90 -1.94 4.81
C ASN A 408 0.52 -1.60 5.40
N SER A 409 -0.19 -2.57 5.97
CA SER A 409 -1.55 -2.35 6.45
C SER A 409 -1.50 -1.53 7.73
N ALA A 410 -2.10 -0.34 7.72
CA ALA A 410 -2.25 0.51 8.91
C ALA A 410 -2.93 -0.26 10.06
N ALA A 411 -3.82 -1.21 9.72
CA ALA A 411 -4.53 -2.04 10.69
C ALA A 411 -3.63 -3.06 11.42
N ALA A 412 -2.42 -3.37 10.94
CA ALA A 412 -1.57 -4.39 11.53
C ALA A 412 -0.60 -3.85 12.61
N VAL A 413 -0.53 -2.53 12.79
CA VAL A 413 0.44 -1.86 13.67
C VAL A 413 -0.20 -1.43 15.01
N ASP A 414 -1.52 -1.39 15.08
CA ASP A 414 -2.27 -1.05 16.30
C ASP A 414 -3.11 -2.25 16.78
N SER A 415 -2.64 -2.91 17.84
CA SER A 415 -3.36 -3.98 18.51
C SER A 415 -4.75 -3.56 19.03
N GLN A 416 -4.94 -2.27 19.36
CA GLN A 416 -6.24 -1.74 19.78
C GLN A 416 -7.20 -1.52 18.61
N ALA A 417 -6.70 -1.21 17.41
CA ALA A 417 -7.52 -1.15 16.19
C ALA A 417 -8.01 -2.54 15.76
N ILE A 418 -7.18 -3.59 15.94
CA ILE A 418 -7.57 -4.99 15.71
C ILE A 418 -8.67 -5.42 16.69
N GLU A 419 -8.64 -4.93 17.94
CA GLU A 419 -9.62 -5.24 18.99
C GLU A 419 -11.02 -4.62 18.76
N ARG A 420 -11.16 -3.62 17.89
CA ARG A 420 -12.42 -2.86 17.68
C ARG A 420 -13.24 -3.28 16.46
N GLY A 421 -12.91 -4.40 15.81
CA GLY A 421 -13.45 -4.85 14.51
C GLY A 421 -14.94 -4.52 14.23
N ALA A 422 -15.17 -3.66 13.24
CA ALA A 422 -16.49 -3.33 12.71
C ALA A 422 -16.62 -3.80 11.25
N SER A 423 -17.77 -4.38 10.89
CA SER A 423 -18.09 -4.72 9.49
C SER A 423 -18.62 -3.47 8.79
N VAL A 424 -17.96 -3.03 7.72
CA VAL A 424 -18.31 -1.81 6.98
C VAL A 424 -18.87 -2.22 5.61
N THR A 425 -20.12 -1.86 5.33
CA THR A 425 -20.72 -2.07 4.01
C THR A 425 -21.03 -0.73 3.36
N ILE A 426 -20.64 -0.57 2.10
CA ILE A 426 -20.98 0.60 1.27
C ILE A 426 -22.14 0.22 0.35
N LYS A 427 -23.26 0.95 0.46
CA LYS A 427 -24.47 0.77 -0.36
C LYS A 427 -24.84 2.03 -1.12
N ARG A 428 -25.68 1.93 -2.15
CA ARG A 428 -26.27 3.13 -2.77
C ARG A 428 -27.55 3.48 -2.04
N TRP A 429 -27.82 4.77 -1.84
CA TRP A 429 -29.07 5.21 -1.22
C TRP A 429 -30.29 4.91 -2.13
N THR A 430 -30.04 4.57 -3.39
CA THR A 430 -31.02 4.13 -4.38
C THR A 430 -31.23 2.60 -4.43
N ASP A 431 -30.50 1.81 -3.62
CA ASP A 431 -30.67 0.35 -3.58
C ASP A 431 -32.05 -0.01 -3.02
N GLU A 432 -32.72 -1.02 -3.61
CA GLU A 432 -34.06 -1.45 -3.19
C GLU A 432 -34.12 -1.90 -1.71
N ASP A 433 -33.01 -2.42 -1.18
CA ASP A 433 -32.88 -2.91 0.19
C ASP A 433 -32.23 -1.90 1.16
N ILE A 434 -32.09 -0.63 0.77
CA ILE A 434 -31.37 0.36 1.56
C ILE A 434 -32.01 0.60 2.94
N ILE A 435 -33.34 0.70 3.00
CA ILE A 435 -34.05 0.98 4.26
C ILE A 435 -33.87 -0.19 5.24
N SER A 436 -34.01 -1.44 4.79
CA SER A 436 -33.73 -2.59 5.64
C SER A 436 -32.28 -2.62 6.11
N SER A 437 -31.35 -2.29 5.21
CA SER A 437 -29.91 -2.25 5.54
C SER A 437 -29.58 -1.22 6.61
N ILE A 438 -30.19 -0.03 6.53
CA ILE A 438 -30.08 1.02 7.55
C ILE A 438 -30.60 0.51 8.90
N LEU A 439 -31.77 -0.13 8.91
CA LEU A 439 -32.39 -0.63 10.14
C LEU A 439 -31.63 -1.80 10.77
N ASP A 440 -30.95 -2.60 9.97
CA ASP A 440 -30.17 -3.75 10.44
C ASP A 440 -28.80 -3.35 11.00
N SER A 441 -28.50 -2.05 11.11
CA SER A 441 -27.17 -1.52 11.46
C SER A 441 -27.10 -0.78 12.78
N ASP A 442 -25.92 -0.76 13.38
CA ASP A 442 -25.56 0.05 14.54
C ASP A 442 -25.21 1.49 14.15
N ILE A 443 -24.43 1.68 13.08
CA ILE A 443 -23.94 3.00 12.66
C ILE A 443 -24.16 3.18 11.17
N VAL A 444 -24.58 4.40 10.81
CA VAL A 444 -24.94 4.78 9.45
C VAL A 444 -24.36 6.16 9.14
N THR A 445 -23.70 6.35 7.99
CA THR A 445 -23.08 7.66 7.62
C THR A 445 -23.22 7.98 6.14
N PHE A 446 -23.23 9.26 5.79
CA PHE A 446 -23.43 9.79 4.43
C PHE A 446 -22.14 10.22 3.72
N LEU A 447 -20.95 9.94 4.28
CA LEU A 447 -19.64 10.40 3.78
C LEU A 447 -19.35 10.16 2.29
N TRP A 448 -20.08 9.26 1.63
CA TRP A 448 -19.87 8.90 0.24
C TRP A 448 -21.08 9.19 -0.65
N ALA A 449 -22.04 10.01 -0.19
CA ALA A 449 -23.34 10.22 -0.82
C ALA A 449 -23.31 11.22 -1.99
N GLU A 450 -22.17 11.38 -2.67
CA GLU A 450 -21.91 12.37 -3.74
C GLU A 450 -22.96 12.43 -4.87
N ASP A 451 -23.66 11.33 -5.12
CA ASP A 451 -24.65 11.21 -6.19
C ASP A 451 -25.98 11.92 -5.89
N TYR A 452 -26.22 12.41 -4.67
CA TYR A 452 -27.45 13.14 -4.33
C TYR A 452 -27.66 14.41 -5.17
N ILE A 453 -26.58 15.09 -5.61
CA ILE A 453 -26.69 16.29 -6.43
C ILE A 453 -27.31 16.02 -7.80
N GLN A 454 -27.26 14.77 -8.27
CA GLN A 454 -27.85 14.35 -9.55
C GLN A 454 -29.34 14.04 -9.40
N HIS A 455 -29.78 13.68 -8.19
CA HIS A 455 -31.12 13.22 -7.85
C HIS A 455 -31.61 13.85 -6.53
N PRO A 456 -31.68 15.20 -6.42
CA PRO A 456 -31.91 15.87 -5.15
C PRO A 456 -33.33 15.64 -4.59
N LEU A 457 -34.34 15.49 -5.46
CA LEU A 457 -35.71 15.22 -5.05
C LEU A 457 -35.82 13.80 -4.47
N GLU A 458 -35.30 12.81 -5.20
CA GLU A 458 -35.31 11.41 -4.79
C GLU A 458 -34.48 11.20 -3.51
N PHE A 459 -33.36 11.92 -3.35
CA PHE A 459 -32.58 11.87 -2.13
C PHE A 459 -33.36 12.43 -0.93
N GLY A 460 -34.09 13.54 -1.11
CA GLY A 460 -34.96 14.09 -0.06
C GLY A 460 -36.08 13.12 0.34
N GLU A 461 -36.72 12.47 -0.63
CA GLU A 461 -37.73 11.43 -0.36
C GLU A 461 -37.14 10.23 0.38
N PHE A 462 -35.93 9.83 0.02
CA PHE A 462 -35.17 8.79 0.71
C PHE A 462 -34.88 9.20 2.17
N LEU A 463 -34.39 10.41 2.43
CA LEU A 463 -34.11 10.89 3.79
C LEU A 463 -35.37 10.90 4.66
N VAL A 464 -36.51 11.36 4.12
CA VAL A 464 -37.81 11.31 4.82
C VAL A 464 -38.21 9.86 5.15
N THR A 465 -38.03 8.95 4.20
CA THR A 465 -38.36 7.52 4.37
C THR A 465 -37.45 6.86 5.41
N ALA A 466 -36.14 7.09 5.33
CA ALA A 466 -35.15 6.58 6.27
C ALA A 466 -35.39 7.11 7.68
N LYS A 467 -35.64 8.42 7.84
CA LYS A 467 -35.98 9.03 9.13
C LYS A 467 -37.19 8.35 9.77
N LYS A 468 -38.29 8.24 9.02
CA LYS A 468 -39.52 7.60 9.50
C LYS A 468 -39.29 6.15 9.89
N ALA A 469 -38.52 5.40 9.10
CA ALA A 469 -38.20 4.01 9.39
C ALA A 469 -37.42 3.88 10.70
N ILE A 470 -36.37 4.67 10.88
CA ILE A 470 -35.53 4.68 12.09
C ILE A 470 -36.35 5.09 13.32
N GLU A 471 -37.23 6.09 13.21
CA GLU A 471 -38.15 6.53 14.28
C GLU A 471 -39.23 5.52 14.66
N THR A 472 -39.56 4.59 13.77
CA THR A 472 -40.57 3.56 14.05
C THR A 472 -39.99 2.37 14.84
N VAL A 473 -38.66 2.23 14.91
CA VAL A 473 -38.00 1.20 15.74
C VAL A 473 -38.25 1.51 17.22
N GLY A 474 -38.97 0.62 17.90
CA GLY A 474 -39.35 0.79 19.31
C GLY A 474 -38.14 0.94 20.25
N HIS A 475 -38.32 1.63 21.37
CA HIS A 475 -37.27 2.03 22.33
C HIS A 475 -36.51 0.86 23.02
N GLY A 476 -36.77 -0.40 22.66
CA GLY A 476 -36.12 -1.60 23.19
C GLY A 476 -35.45 -2.50 22.14
N ALA A 477 -35.45 -2.12 20.86
CA ALA A 477 -34.68 -2.77 19.80
C ALA A 477 -33.40 -1.97 19.50
N ASN A 478 -32.36 -2.62 18.98
CA ASN A 478 -31.10 -1.95 18.62
C ASN A 478 -31.39 -0.98 17.46
N ARG A 479 -31.38 0.31 17.73
CA ARG A 479 -31.72 1.36 16.76
C ARG A 479 -30.43 1.87 16.11
N PRO A 480 -30.37 2.01 14.77
CA PRO A 480 -29.20 2.57 14.11
C PRO A 480 -28.93 3.99 14.59
N ARG A 481 -27.67 4.29 14.83
CA ARG A 481 -27.15 5.62 15.11
C ARG A 481 -26.62 6.23 13.81
N VAL A 482 -27.31 7.24 13.31
CA VAL A 482 -26.87 7.96 12.11
C VAL A 482 -25.81 9.01 12.51
N LEU A 483 -24.67 9.00 11.83
CA LEU A 483 -23.61 10.00 11.95
C LEU A 483 -23.80 11.05 10.88
N ASN A 484 -24.09 12.22 11.44
CA ASN A 484 -24.93 13.30 10.94
C ASN A 484 -26.41 12.91 10.87
N HIS A 485 -27.12 13.26 11.94
CA HIS A 485 -28.58 13.15 12.05
C HIS A 485 -29.27 13.62 10.77
N ILE A 486 -30.32 12.91 10.33
CA ILE A 486 -30.93 13.12 9.02
C ILE A 486 -31.43 14.55 8.80
N ASP A 487 -31.90 15.25 9.83
CA ASP A 487 -32.33 16.66 9.66
C ASP A 487 -31.15 17.60 9.35
N LEU A 488 -29.93 17.30 9.82
CA LEU A 488 -28.74 18.05 9.43
C LEU A 488 -28.43 17.82 7.95
N VAL A 489 -28.47 16.56 7.51
CA VAL A 489 -28.21 16.18 6.11
C VAL A 489 -29.23 16.80 5.18
N GLN A 490 -30.52 16.70 5.53
CA GLN A 490 -31.64 17.28 4.79
C GLN A 490 -31.58 18.82 4.74
N TRP A 491 -31.09 19.47 5.79
CA TRP A 491 -30.89 20.91 5.82
C TRP A 491 -29.66 21.34 5.01
N ASN A 492 -28.57 20.57 5.09
CA ASN A 492 -27.30 20.91 4.46
C ASN A 492 -27.27 20.65 2.94
N MET A 493 -28.11 19.75 2.42
CA MET A 493 -28.13 19.43 0.98
C MET A 493 -28.53 20.60 0.08
N ASP A 494 -29.18 21.64 0.61
CA ASP A 494 -29.58 22.85 -0.12
C ASP A 494 -28.92 24.10 0.51
N LYS A 495 -28.04 24.75 -0.25
CA LYS A 495 -27.26 25.95 0.13
C LYS A 495 -28.11 27.16 0.54
N LYS A 496 -29.45 27.11 0.43
CA LYS A 496 -30.36 28.03 1.12
C LYS A 496 -30.10 28.11 2.63
N TYR A 497 -29.49 27.08 3.23
CA TYR A 497 -29.01 27.11 4.60
C TYR A 497 -28.09 28.31 4.92
N LEU A 498 -27.40 28.89 3.93
CA LEU A 498 -26.58 30.08 4.14
C LEU A 498 -27.43 31.27 4.63
N LEU A 499 -28.67 31.40 4.17
CA LEU A 499 -29.60 32.43 4.65
C LEU A 499 -30.03 32.18 6.10
N ASP A 500 -30.20 30.92 6.50
CA ASP A 500 -30.45 30.58 7.91
C ASP A 500 -29.27 31.03 8.80
N MET A 501 -28.03 30.79 8.35
CA MET A 501 -26.83 31.21 9.07
C MET A 501 -26.67 32.74 9.10
N HIS A 502 -27.07 33.43 8.03
CA HIS A 502 -27.12 34.88 8.02
C HIS A 502 -28.12 35.42 9.04
N HIS A 503 -29.32 34.84 9.09
CA HIS A 503 -30.35 35.21 10.08
C HIS A 503 -29.92 34.88 11.51
N ALA A 504 -29.07 33.87 11.70
CA ALA A 504 -28.43 33.56 12.99
C ALA A 504 -27.31 34.55 13.37
N GLY A 505 -26.97 35.50 12.50
CA GLY A 505 -26.01 36.57 12.77
C GLY A 505 -24.60 36.32 12.24
N PHE A 506 -24.38 35.26 11.47
CA PHE A 506 -23.07 34.98 10.88
C PHE A 506 -22.88 35.74 9.57
N ASN A 507 -21.64 36.16 9.32
CA ASN A 507 -21.27 36.77 8.04
C ASN A 507 -21.22 35.69 6.97
N ILE A 508 -21.95 35.91 5.88
CA ILE A 508 -21.85 35.17 4.62
C ILE A 508 -21.58 36.19 3.50
N PRO A 509 -21.18 35.77 2.29
CA PRO A 509 -21.28 36.65 1.13
C PRO A 509 -22.70 37.19 1.02
N THR A 510 -22.88 38.45 0.61
CA THR A 510 -24.22 38.97 0.32
C THR A 510 -24.89 38.01 -0.67
N THR A 511 -26.01 37.40 -0.28
CA THR A 511 -26.61 36.26 -0.98
C THR A 511 -28.10 36.50 -1.23
N GLU A 512 -28.57 36.24 -2.45
CA GLU A 512 -29.98 36.08 -2.80
C GLU A 512 -30.22 34.71 -3.48
N ILE A 513 -31.44 34.20 -3.40
CA ILE A 513 -31.86 32.93 -4.00
C ILE A 513 -32.92 33.21 -5.05
N PHE A 514 -32.69 32.77 -6.29
CA PHE A 514 -33.61 32.95 -7.40
C PHE A 514 -34.09 31.61 -7.96
N ASP A 515 -35.38 31.49 -8.21
CA ASP A 515 -35.92 30.41 -9.03
C ASP A 515 -35.80 30.83 -10.50
N ALA A 516 -34.63 30.59 -11.09
CA ALA A 516 -34.28 31.09 -12.42
C ALA A 516 -35.26 30.65 -13.53
N GLU A 517 -35.92 29.51 -13.36
CA GLU A 517 -36.95 28.99 -14.28
C GLU A 517 -38.25 29.82 -14.32
N GLN A 518 -38.49 30.66 -13.31
CA GLN A 518 -39.67 31.54 -13.28
C GLN A 518 -39.51 32.78 -14.17
N PHE A 519 -38.29 33.06 -14.64
CA PHE A 519 -38.03 34.17 -15.54
C PHE A 519 -38.39 33.79 -16.98
N THR A 520 -39.03 34.69 -17.73
CA THR A 520 -39.50 34.41 -19.10
C THR A 520 -38.38 34.40 -20.14
N CYS A 521 -37.25 35.06 -19.85
CA CYS A 521 -36.10 35.15 -20.74
C CYS A 521 -34.82 35.55 -19.99
N THR A 522 -33.67 35.34 -20.63
CA THR A 522 -32.34 35.70 -20.11
C THR A 522 -32.23 37.17 -19.71
N SER A 523 -32.86 38.10 -20.44
CA SER A 523 -32.79 39.53 -20.13
C SER A 523 -33.54 39.90 -18.85
N ALA A 524 -34.63 39.20 -18.51
CA ALA A 524 -35.34 39.41 -17.25
C ALA A 524 -34.52 38.93 -16.05
N LEU A 525 -33.87 37.77 -16.16
CA LEU A 525 -32.95 37.29 -15.12
C LEU A 525 -31.73 38.22 -14.98
N HIS A 526 -31.16 38.67 -16.10
CA HIS A 526 -30.05 39.63 -16.09
C HIS A 526 -30.43 40.95 -15.41
N GLN A 527 -31.61 41.51 -15.71
CA GLN A 527 -32.10 42.71 -15.02
C GLN A 527 -32.18 42.49 -13.50
N ARG A 528 -32.70 41.35 -13.06
CA ARG A 528 -32.77 41.04 -11.62
C ARG A 528 -31.38 40.92 -10.98
N LEU A 529 -30.41 40.34 -11.68
CA LEU A 529 -29.01 40.30 -11.22
C LEU A 529 -28.40 41.71 -11.14
N GLN A 530 -28.76 42.63 -12.04
CA GLN A 530 -28.35 44.03 -11.99
C GLN A 530 -29.00 44.81 -10.84
N GLU A 531 -30.23 44.47 -10.46
CA GLU A 531 -30.88 45.02 -9.27
C GLU A 531 -30.18 44.58 -7.98
N PHE A 532 -29.69 43.33 -7.94
CA PHE A 532 -28.89 42.82 -6.84
C PHE A 532 -27.51 43.49 -6.75
N GLN A 533 -26.84 43.68 -7.90
CA GLN A 533 -25.59 44.42 -8.00
C GLN A 533 -25.50 45.15 -9.35
N SER A 534 -25.39 46.48 -9.32
CA SER A 534 -25.41 47.28 -10.56
C SER A 534 -24.20 47.08 -11.46
N SER A 535 -23.04 46.73 -10.89
CA SER A 535 -21.76 46.55 -11.59
C SER A 535 -20.77 45.75 -10.76
N GLY A 536 -19.82 45.07 -11.40
CA GLY A 536 -18.76 44.30 -10.74
C GLY A 536 -19.08 42.81 -10.56
N PRO A 537 -18.16 42.05 -9.92
CA PRO A 537 -18.18 40.60 -9.98
C PRO A 537 -19.26 39.95 -9.10
N ILE A 538 -19.92 38.93 -9.65
CA ILE A 538 -20.89 38.09 -8.93
C ILE A 538 -20.61 36.61 -9.18
N VAL A 539 -20.92 35.77 -8.19
CA VAL A 539 -20.82 34.31 -8.27
C VAL A 539 -22.23 33.74 -8.33
N LEU A 540 -22.45 32.85 -9.30
CA LEU A 540 -23.68 32.10 -9.50
C LEU A 540 -23.40 30.62 -9.27
N LYS A 541 -24.19 29.95 -8.43
CA LYS A 541 -24.08 28.50 -8.21
C LYS A 541 -25.45 27.85 -7.98
N PRO A 542 -25.68 26.60 -8.41
CA PRO A 542 -26.89 25.88 -8.05
C PRO A 542 -26.97 25.70 -6.53
N SER A 543 -28.18 25.80 -5.98
CA SER A 543 -28.44 25.64 -4.55
C SER A 543 -28.17 24.21 -4.07
N VAL A 544 -28.35 23.21 -4.92
CA VAL A 544 -27.89 21.83 -4.68
C VAL A 544 -26.74 21.53 -5.64
N SER A 545 -25.51 21.50 -5.11
CA SER A 545 -24.28 21.28 -5.89
C SER A 545 -23.10 20.94 -4.98
N ALA A 546 -22.05 20.32 -5.54
CA ALA A 546 -20.78 20.04 -4.86
C ALA A 546 -19.59 20.28 -5.82
N SER A 547 -18.36 20.35 -5.28
CA SER A 547 -17.09 20.38 -6.02
C SER A 547 -16.99 21.46 -7.12
N SER A 548 -17.55 22.66 -6.88
CA SER A 548 -17.65 23.76 -7.85
C SER A 548 -18.46 23.45 -9.12
N ASN A 549 -19.23 22.36 -9.15
CA ASN A 549 -20.04 22.00 -10.32
C ASN A 549 -21.04 23.13 -10.67
N SER A 550 -21.05 23.55 -11.94
CA SER A 550 -21.86 24.65 -12.46
C SER A 550 -21.70 26.00 -11.73
N THR A 551 -20.61 26.23 -11.00
CA THR A 551 -20.31 27.53 -10.39
C THR A 551 -19.70 28.48 -11.43
N ARG A 552 -20.29 29.67 -11.58
CA ARG A 552 -19.91 30.67 -12.59
C ARG A 552 -19.59 32.01 -11.92
N LEU A 553 -18.38 32.52 -12.15
CA LEU A 553 -18.04 33.92 -11.85
C LEU A 553 -18.36 34.77 -13.09
N ILE A 554 -19.22 35.77 -12.94
CA ILE A 554 -19.41 36.84 -13.92
C ILE A 554 -18.54 38.01 -13.44
N PRO A 555 -17.46 38.39 -14.15
CA PRO A 555 -16.53 39.42 -13.69
C PRO A 555 -17.15 40.81 -13.57
N ASP A 556 -18.13 41.13 -14.42
CA ASP A 556 -18.91 42.37 -14.35
C ASP A 556 -20.33 42.15 -14.85
N ILE A 557 -21.31 42.22 -13.95
CA ILE A 557 -22.72 42.03 -14.28
C ILE A 557 -23.32 43.16 -15.14
N SER A 558 -22.64 44.30 -15.27
CA SER A 558 -23.06 45.38 -16.18
C SER A 558 -22.80 45.05 -17.65
N ALA A 559 -21.89 44.11 -17.94
CA ALA A 559 -21.46 43.74 -19.28
C ALA A 559 -21.25 42.23 -19.41
N LEU A 560 -22.31 41.50 -19.78
CA LEU A 560 -22.25 40.05 -19.98
C LEU A 560 -21.41 39.68 -21.21
N SER A 561 -20.54 38.68 -21.06
CA SER A 561 -19.97 37.98 -22.21
C SER A 561 -21.00 37.07 -22.88
N ALA A 562 -20.70 36.58 -24.10
CA ALA A 562 -21.55 35.60 -24.78
C ALA A 562 -21.72 34.32 -23.96
N ASP A 563 -20.67 33.89 -23.26
CA ASP A 563 -20.69 32.71 -22.40
C ASP A 563 -21.55 32.92 -21.14
N ASP A 564 -21.52 34.13 -20.56
CA ASP A 564 -22.38 34.46 -19.40
C ASP A 564 -23.84 34.46 -19.81
N ALA A 565 -24.17 35.04 -20.96
CA ALA A 565 -25.52 35.01 -21.51
C ALA A 565 -26.00 33.57 -21.78
N ALA A 566 -25.14 32.70 -22.31
CA ALA A 566 -25.45 31.29 -22.52
C ALA A 566 -25.68 30.54 -21.21
N TYR A 567 -24.87 30.81 -20.17
CA TYR A 567 -25.07 30.24 -18.85
C TYR A 567 -26.41 30.67 -18.23
N LEU A 568 -26.75 31.97 -18.30
CA LEU A 568 -28.04 32.47 -17.84
C LEU A 568 -29.22 31.85 -18.62
N GLU A 569 -29.07 31.60 -19.92
CA GLU A 569 -30.07 30.89 -20.71
C GLU A 569 -30.27 29.44 -20.22
N LEU A 570 -29.20 28.74 -19.82
CA LEU A 570 -29.32 27.41 -19.19
C LEU A 570 -30.10 27.48 -17.87
N CYS A 571 -29.85 28.52 -17.07
CA CYS A 571 -30.55 28.75 -15.80
C CYS A 571 -32.07 28.91 -16.03
N VAL A 572 -32.46 29.78 -16.96
CA VAL A 572 -33.87 30.06 -17.28
C VAL A 572 -34.58 28.84 -17.86
N LYS A 573 -33.87 27.97 -18.58
CA LYS A 573 -34.41 26.72 -19.11
C LYS A 573 -34.56 25.59 -18.07
N GLY A 574 -34.36 25.88 -16.78
CA GLY A 574 -34.48 24.92 -15.68
C GLY A 574 -33.40 23.83 -15.69
N ARG A 575 -32.32 24.00 -16.46
CA ARG A 575 -31.29 22.94 -16.63
C ARG A 575 -30.35 22.78 -15.44
N LEU A 576 -30.49 23.63 -14.41
CA LEU A 576 -29.75 23.50 -13.15
C LEU A 576 -30.42 22.52 -12.18
N GLY A 577 -31.69 22.17 -12.38
CA GLY A 577 -32.44 21.23 -11.51
C GLY A 577 -32.68 21.73 -10.07
N SER A 578 -32.29 22.96 -9.72
CA SER A 578 -32.46 23.57 -8.41
C SER A 578 -32.48 25.11 -8.51
N SER A 579 -32.78 25.81 -7.41
CA SER A 579 -32.72 27.28 -7.33
C SER A 579 -31.28 27.78 -7.55
N LEU A 580 -31.13 29.02 -8.02
CA LEU A 580 -29.86 29.69 -8.25
C LEU A 580 -29.45 30.52 -7.03
N VAL A 581 -28.28 30.25 -6.47
CA VAL A 581 -27.65 31.08 -5.44
C VAL A 581 -26.84 32.18 -6.14
N VAL A 582 -27.11 33.43 -5.78
CA VAL A 582 -26.43 34.62 -6.30
C VAL A 582 -25.66 35.27 -5.17
N GLN A 583 -24.34 35.39 -5.31
CA GLN A 583 -23.48 35.97 -4.29
C GLN A 583 -22.62 37.10 -4.85
N LYS A 584 -22.36 38.13 -4.04
CA LYS A 584 -21.27 39.07 -4.33
C LYS A 584 -19.93 38.35 -4.22
N PHE A 585 -19.00 38.63 -5.12
CA PHE A 585 -17.67 38.01 -5.09
C PHE A 585 -16.83 38.56 -3.92
N GLU A 586 -16.27 37.64 -3.12
CA GLU A 586 -15.40 37.97 -2.00
C GLU A 586 -13.93 37.94 -2.44
N SER A 587 -13.31 39.12 -2.58
CA SER A 587 -11.91 39.22 -3.04
C SER A 587 -10.89 38.59 -2.07
N ALA A 588 -11.26 38.43 -0.80
CA ALA A 588 -10.45 37.73 0.21
C ALA A 588 -10.15 36.27 -0.15
N ILE A 589 -10.89 35.66 -1.10
CA ILE A 589 -10.58 34.31 -1.59
C ILE A 589 -9.16 34.20 -2.17
N ALA A 590 -8.58 35.32 -2.63
CA ALA A 590 -7.19 35.37 -3.11
C ALA A 590 -6.15 35.05 -2.01
N THR A 591 -6.50 35.19 -0.73
CA THR A 591 -5.64 34.80 0.40
C THR A 591 -5.86 33.35 0.86
N GLY A 592 -6.73 32.60 0.16
CA GLY A 592 -7.08 31.23 0.47
C GLY A 592 -8.39 31.09 1.27
N GLU A 593 -8.96 29.88 1.23
CA GLU A 593 -10.15 29.48 1.96
C GLU A 593 -9.78 28.51 3.08
N TYR A 594 -10.21 28.83 4.31
CA TYR A 594 -9.99 27.99 5.47
C TYR A 594 -11.12 26.96 5.57
N SER A 595 -10.74 25.70 5.77
CA SER A 595 -11.62 24.57 6.02
C SER A 595 -11.38 24.06 7.44
N PHE A 596 -12.30 24.41 8.35
CA PHE A 596 -12.29 23.95 9.74
C PHE A 596 -13.01 22.61 9.84
N VAL A 597 -12.27 21.55 10.15
CA VAL A 597 -12.80 20.18 10.20
C VAL A 597 -13.13 19.81 11.64
N PHE A 598 -14.40 19.53 11.89
CA PHE A 598 -14.91 19.02 13.15
C PHE A 598 -15.17 17.52 13.04
N VAL A 599 -14.69 16.76 14.02
CA VAL A 599 -14.98 15.34 14.19
C VAL A 599 -15.66 15.16 15.54
N GLY A 600 -16.88 14.65 15.54
CA GLY A 600 -17.77 14.67 16.68
C GLY A 600 -18.06 16.11 17.09
N GLU A 601 -17.75 16.45 18.34
CA GLU A 601 -17.93 17.79 18.91
C GLU A 601 -16.63 18.59 19.03
N GLN A 602 -15.55 18.14 18.39
CA GLN A 602 -14.22 18.75 18.53
C GLN A 602 -13.70 19.25 17.19
N LEU A 603 -13.14 20.47 17.21
CA LEU A 603 -12.32 20.96 16.10
C LEU A 603 -11.06 20.10 16.04
N SER A 604 -10.90 19.37 14.95
CA SER A 604 -9.81 18.43 14.77
C SER A 604 -8.59 19.08 14.16
N HIS A 605 -8.76 19.76 13.03
CA HIS A 605 -7.67 20.40 12.28
C HIS A 605 -8.23 21.45 11.31
N VAL A 606 -7.34 22.24 10.72
CA VAL A 606 -7.68 23.31 9.78
C VAL A 606 -6.83 23.17 8.52
N ALA A 607 -7.49 23.05 7.37
CA ALA A 607 -6.84 23.12 6.07
C ALA A 607 -6.99 24.53 5.47
N LEU A 608 -5.97 25.03 4.79
CA LEU A 608 -6.01 26.26 4.00
C LEU A 608 -5.84 25.91 2.53
N LYS A 609 -6.89 26.13 1.76
CA LYS A 609 -6.94 25.88 0.32
C LYS A 609 -6.65 27.18 -0.42
N THR A 610 -5.47 27.28 -1.02
CA THR A 610 -5.03 28.50 -1.72
C THR A 610 -5.21 28.32 -3.22
N PRO A 611 -6.00 29.17 -3.89
CA PRO A 611 -6.17 29.06 -5.33
C PRO A 611 -4.88 29.45 -6.07
N LYS A 612 -4.71 28.92 -7.29
CA LYS A 612 -3.62 29.35 -8.18
C LYS A 612 -3.75 30.85 -8.49
N ASN A 613 -2.62 31.53 -8.71
CA ASN A 613 -2.64 32.95 -9.10
C ASN A 613 -3.52 33.19 -10.35
N GLY A 614 -4.52 34.06 -10.23
CA GLY A 614 -5.51 34.37 -11.28
C GLY A 614 -6.71 33.40 -11.35
N GLU A 615 -6.80 32.42 -10.47
CA GLU A 615 -7.93 31.51 -10.28
C GLU A 615 -8.59 31.81 -8.92
N PHE A 616 -9.91 31.61 -8.81
CA PHE A 616 -10.63 31.81 -7.54
C PHE A 616 -11.07 30.48 -6.91
N ARG A 617 -11.08 29.39 -7.69
CA ARG A 617 -11.37 28.04 -7.22
C ARG A 617 -10.14 27.42 -6.59
N CYS A 618 -10.30 26.94 -5.36
CA CYS A 618 -9.22 26.42 -4.53
C CYS A 618 -9.02 24.90 -4.64
N GLN A 619 -9.82 24.18 -5.45
CA GLN A 619 -9.71 22.72 -5.55
C GLN A 619 -8.43 22.28 -6.31
N PRO A 620 -7.80 21.15 -5.94
CA PRO A 620 -6.60 20.62 -6.60
C PRO A 620 -6.74 20.44 -8.12
N GLN A 621 -7.94 20.08 -8.59
CA GLN A 621 -8.28 19.94 -10.01
C GLN A 621 -8.13 21.24 -10.83
N PHE A 622 -8.12 22.41 -10.16
CA PHE A 622 -7.87 23.72 -10.77
C PHE A 622 -6.46 24.27 -10.44
N GLY A 623 -5.61 23.47 -9.78
CA GLY A 623 -4.23 23.81 -9.41
C GLY A 623 -4.10 24.55 -8.07
N GLY A 624 -5.09 24.43 -7.18
CA GLY A 624 -4.97 24.92 -5.80
C GLY A 624 -4.04 24.08 -4.92
N GLU A 625 -3.46 24.70 -3.90
CA GLU A 625 -2.61 24.05 -2.90
C GLU A 625 -3.35 23.91 -1.57
N ASN A 626 -3.23 22.75 -0.92
CA ASN A 626 -3.84 22.48 0.39
C ASN A 626 -2.74 22.38 1.45
N ASN A 627 -2.79 23.23 2.47
CA ASN A 627 -1.84 23.23 3.57
C ASN A 627 -2.55 23.04 4.91
N CYS A 628 -1.95 22.29 5.83
CA CYS A 628 -2.43 22.21 7.22
C CYS A 628 -1.96 23.45 7.99
N ILE A 629 -2.89 24.14 8.66
CA ILE A 629 -2.61 25.30 9.49
C ILE A 629 -2.76 24.92 10.97
N PRO A 630 -1.74 25.13 11.81
CA PRO A 630 -1.86 24.92 13.25
C PRO A 630 -2.96 25.81 13.83
N ILE A 631 -3.85 25.23 14.64
CA ILE A 631 -5.03 25.93 15.21
C ILE A 631 -4.60 27.16 16.02
N GLU A 632 -3.44 27.11 16.68
CA GLU A 632 -2.91 28.18 17.50
C GLU A 632 -2.50 29.42 16.68
N GLN A 633 -2.37 29.28 15.36
CA GLN A 633 -2.09 30.39 14.43
C GLN A 633 -3.36 31.08 13.93
N ILE A 634 -4.54 30.51 14.21
CA ILE A 634 -5.81 31.12 13.86
C ILE A 634 -6.14 32.22 14.87
N GLY A 635 -6.52 33.40 14.37
CA GLY A 635 -6.92 34.52 15.21
C GLY A 635 -8.07 34.15 16.15
N GLU A 636 -7.98 34.57 17.42
CA GLU A 636 -8.95 34.22 18.47
C GLU A 636 -10.40 34.54 18.09
N THR A 637 -10.64 35.72 17.47
CA THR A 637 -11.97 36.12 17.00
C THR A 637 -12.50 35.22 15.89
N THR A 638 -11.63 34.80 14.95
CA THR A 638 -11.99 33.86 13.87
C THR A 638 -12.37 32.52 14.47
N LEU A 639 -11.53 31.97 15.34
CA LEU A 639 -11.76 30.69 16.01
C LEU A 639 -13.05 30.71 16.84
N SER A 640 -13.29 31.79 17.60
CA SER A 640 -14.53 31.97 18.36
C SER A 640 -15.76 32.04 17.45
N THR A 641 -15.66 32.67 16.28
CA THR A 641 -16.77 32.76 15.33
C THR A 641 -17.09 31.40 14.73
N VAL A 642 -16.08 30.64 14.31
CA VAL A 642 -16.25 29.29 13.75
C VAL A 642 -16.83 28.33 14.81
N ASN A 643 -16.34 28.39 16.04
CA ASN A 643 -16.92 27.61 17.14
C ASN A 643 -18.38 27.98 17.39
N SER A 644 -18.75 29.26 17.30
CA SER A 644 -20.16 29.69 17.43
C SER A 644 -21.05 29.17 16.29
N ILE A 645 -20.50 29.09 15.06
CA ILE A 645 -21.18 28.45 13.92
C ILE A 645 -21.42 26.98 14.23
N PHE A 646 -20.38 26.26 14.66
CA PHE A 646 -20.47 24.85 15.04
C PHE A 646 -21.46 24.63 16.19
N ASP A 647 -21.42 25.44 17.24
CA ASP A 647 -22.34 25.39 18.37
C ASP A 647 -23.80 25.60 17.94
N THR A 648 -24.05 26.51 16.98
CA THR A 648 -25.39 26.69 16.39
C THR A 648 -25.89 25.41 15.70
N LEU A 649 -25.02 24.72 14.95
CA LEU A 649 -25.36 23.43 14.34
C LEU A 649 -25.60 22.37 15.40
N LYS A 650 -24.74 22.32 16.42
CA LYS A 650 -24.83 21.36 17.53
C LYS A 650 -26.11 21.54 18.33
N ASP A 651 -26.51 22.78 18.64
CA ASP A 651 -27.75 23.06 19.36
C ASP A 651 -28.99 22.64 18.54
N ARG A 652 -28.93 22.81 17.21
CA ARG A 652 -30.02 22.47 16.31
C ARG A 652 -30.09 20.98 15.96
N PHE A 653 -28.95 20.30 15.84
CA PHE A 653 -28.85 18.95 15.24
C PHE A 653 -27.97 17.95 16.00
N GLY A 654 -27.32 18.34 17.09
CA GLY A 654 -26.27 17.55 17.76
C GLY A 654 -26.75 16.22 18.32
N ASN A 655 -28.01 16.14 18.78
CA ASN A 655 -28.61 14.91 19.29
C ASN A 655 -30.09 14.83 18.88
N GLY A 656 -30.31 14.46 17.62
CA GLY A 656 -31.64 14.34 17.06
C GLY A 656 -32.21 12.93 17.17
N SER A 657 -33.47 12.78 16.79
CA SER A 657 -34.17 11.49 16.88
C SER A 657 -33.46 10.37 16.12
N THR A 658 -32.74 10.62 15.03
CA THR A 658 -32.11 9.57 14.20
C THR A 658 -30.64 9.32 14.52
N GLY A 659 -29.98 10.21 15.26
CA GLY A 659 -28.56 10.09 15.52
C GLY A 659 -27.92 11.37 16.04
N VAL A 660 -26.62 11.50 15.83
CA VAL A 660 -25.82 12.60 16.37
C VAL A 660 -25.01 13.29 15.29
N MET A 661 -24.46 14.45 15.60
CA MET A 661 -23.41 15.06 14.79
C MET A 661 -22.13 14.22 14.86
N GLY A 662 -21.65 13.79 13.69
CA GLY A 662 -20.48 12.93 13.56
C GLY A 662 -19.28 13.66 12.96
N TYR A 663 -19.49 14.52 11.96
CA TYR A 663 -18.42 15.27 11.30
C TYR A 663 -19.02 16.48 10.58
N VAL A 664 -18.29 17.59 10.53
CA VAL A 664 -18.72 18.78 9.76
C VAL A 664 -17.47 19.50 9.28
N ARG A 665 -17.46 19.96 8.03
CA ARG A 665 -16.46 20.91 7.54
C ARG A 665 -17.09 22.29 7.38
N ILE A 666 -16.47 23.31 7.96
CA ILE A 666 -16.90 24.71 7.87
C ILE A 666 -15.86 25.48 7.06
N ASP A 667 -16.25 25.91 5.86
CA ASP A 667 -15.39 26.60 4.91
C ASP A 667 -15.65 28.11 4.94
N GLY A 668 -14.59 28.92 4.97
CA GLY A 668 -14.74 30.36 4.93
C GLY A 668 -13.47 31.18 4.79
N LEU A 669 -13.66 32.49 4.73
CA LEU A 669 -12.61 33.47 4.46
C LEU A 669 -12.36 34.35 5.67
N VAL A 670 -11.10 34.67 5.92
CA VAL A 670 -10.71 35.70 6.88
C VAL A 670 -10.48 36.99 6.09
N ALA A 671 -11.21 38.05 6.41
CA ALA A 671 -11.08 39.36 5.76
C ALA A 671 -10.73 40.45 6.79
N GLU A 672 -10.13 41.55 6.34
CA GLU A 672 -9.55 42.59 7.23
C GLU A 672 -10.49 43.08 8.35
N GLU A 673 -11.79 43.25 8.05
CA GLU A 673 -12.79 43.73 9.02
C GLU A 673 -13.84 42.67 9.42
N ARG A 674 -13.76 41.45 8.86
CA ARG A 674 -14.71 40.36 9.13
C ARG A 674 -13.94 39.13 9.59
N ALA A 675 -14.12 38.79 10.86
CA ALA A 675 -13.39 37.70 11.51
C ALA A 675 -13.51 36.37 10.76
N PHE A 676 -14.68 36.07 10.21
CA PHE A 676 -14.91 34.91 9.36
C PHE A 676 -16.13 35.16 8.47
N VAL A 677 -16.00 34.92 7.17
CA VAL A 677 -17.09 34.94 6.19
C VAL A 677 -17.35 33.50 5.79
N LEU A 678 -18.48 32.95 6.22
CA LEU A 678 -18.89 31.58 5.97
C LEU A 678 -19.23 31.40 4.49
N MET A 679 -18.46 30.55 3.80
CA MET A 679 -18.64 30.25 2.38
C MET A 679 -19.47 28.99 2.16
N GLU A 680 -19.22 27.95 2.98
CA GLU A 680 -19.88 26.66 2.86
C GLU A 680 -19.85 25.88 4.19
N ILE A 681 -20.85 25.04 4.41
CA ILE A 681 -20.86 23.99 5.43
C ILE A 681 -21.06 22.67 4.69
N GLU A 682 -20.23 21.67 4.97
CA GLU A 682 -20.37 20.33 4.39
C GLU A 682 -20.52 19.29 5.51
N ALA A 683 -21.71 18.69 5.58
CA ALA A 683 -22.11 17.70 6.59
C ALA A 683 -22.65 16.41 5.95
N ILE A 684 -22.43 16.20 4.65
CA ILE A 684 -22.89 15.00 3.94
C ILE A 684 -21.66 14.21 3.48
N GLU A 685 -20.96 14.68 2.44
CA GLU A 685 -19.76 14.05 1.85
C GLU A 685 -18.51 14.96 1.83
N PRO A 686 -18.12 15.60 2.95
CA PRO A 686 -16.94 16.45 2.96
C PRO A 686 -15.65 15.66 2.69
N GLU A 687 -14.74 16.26 1.93
CA GLU A 687 -13.32 15.91 2.02
C GLU A 687 -12.81 16.36 3.40
N LEU A 688 -12.59 15.39 4.29
CA LEU A 688 -12.27 15.62 5.70
C LEU A 688 -10.78 15.82 5.98
N TYR A 689 -9.89 15.68 4.99
CA TYR A 689 -8.43 15.81 5.16
C TYR A 689 -7.87 15.02 6.35
N LEU A 690 -8.35 13.78 6.58
CA LEU A 690 -8.01 12.99 7.76
C LEU A 690 -6.51 12.66 7.89
N GLU A 691 -5.75 12.78 6.80
CA GLU A 691 -4.29 12.73 6.79
C GLU A 691 -3.63 13.91 7.53
N MET A 692 -4.35 15.01 7.72
CA MET A 692 -3.91 16.20 8.47
C MET A 692 -4.30 16.15 9.96
N GLY A 693 -5.28 15.31 10.34
CA GLY A 693 -5.70 15.11 11.73
C GLY A 693 -7.08 14.44 11.88
N GLY A 694 -7.43 13.97 13.09
CA GLY A 694 -8.80 13.52 13.42
C GLY A 694 -9.17 12.10 13.02
N LEU A 695 -8.24 11.34 12.42
CA LEU A 695 -8.50 9.95 12.03
C LEU A 695 -8.89 9.06 13.22
N GLU A 696 -8.20 9.17 14.35
CA GLU A 696 -8.49 8.37 15.55
C GLU A 696 -9.85 8.70 16.17
N ASP A 697 -10.24 9.98 16.17
CA ASP A 697 -11.54 10.43 16.65
C ASP A 697 -12.67 9.93 15.75
N MET A 698 -12.45 9.98 14.43
CA MET A 698 -13.42 9.51 13.44
C MET A 698 -13.61 8.00 13.55
N LEU A 699 -12.52 7.24 13.68
CA LEU A 699 -12.57 5.80 13.95
C LEU A 699 -13.27 5.52 15.28
N SER A 700 -13.02 6.32 16.31
CA SER A 700 -13.68 6.16 17.61
C SER A 700 -15.18 6.44 17.56
N LEU A 701 -15.67 7.24 16.61
CA LEU A 701 -17.10 7.43 16.37
C LEU A 701 -17.71 6.27 15.58
N LEU A 702 -16.99 5.74 14.59
CA LEU A 702 -17.44 4.66 13.72
C LEU A 702 -17.38 3.26 14.34
N LEU A 703 -16.57 3.09 15.40
CA LEU A 703 -16.32 1.79 16.05
C LEU A 703 -16.97 1.65 17.44
N LYS A 704 -17.84 2.59 17.83
CA LYS A 704 -18.45 2.66 19.17
C LYS A 704 -19.66 1.74 19.36
#